data_AF-A0A1H0PNM2-F1
#
_entry.id   AF-A0A1H0PNM2-F1
#
_cell.length_a   1.000
_cell.length_b   1.000
_cell.length_c   1.000
_cell.angle_alpha   90.00
_cell.angle_beta   90.00
_cell.angle_gamma   90.00
#
_symmetry.space_group_name_H-M   'P 1'
#
loop_
_entity.id
_entity.type
_entity.pdbx_description
1 polymer ?
#
loop_
_entity_poly.entity_id
_entity_poly.type
_entity_poly.pdbx_seq_one_letter_code
_entity_poly.pdbx_strand_id
1 'polypeptide(L)'
;MRKSLREWCMEVNQLEILEEWDLTKNVGLCPDTVSYGSEKRVSWICFKCKYDWETSVNRRTSKKGSGCPKCSKKKQIERSKRTKLLKSGSLQEKAPQLLNDWDYKLNEQIVPSNFSIGSNQIVWWKCPICTNSYQASIYSRTLGSGCPGCKTIRRNKTMVKRNGSLFSVHPELEKEWHPQKNKALTLKDVTSNSNKKVWWQCEKGHEWQAPPATRGKGHGCPYCAGLYPTKKNNLLVKSSRIAKEWHPTKNGNLIPENISPYSMKKVWWQCQRGHEWQASVSNRYQGRDCAQCSSELRSSFPEQSIIFYLSKVFNVDSRTMHNGWEVDIYLPDYNIGIEYDGIAYHSKKHLREREIRKNNALSEIGLDLIRIKESYESDEIIDQTIFFIVNHSYKNFPTALRKLFHLLEVKTKKKIEMELDIDRDRIGIMNQYIMIQKKNSFAANFHELINLWNNKKNMKLRPDTVSAMSNKKVWWNCEEGHEWEETVINVAKGNRCPYCSNHKVLAGYNDFESKYPNLAREWNYEKNYDLDPSEVTPGSNKKVWWVCENNHEYRATVASRVRNRNCPQCRGRYRDTTLQHELWNQKYEQAKAYFLRNKNLEVKATYVCENGFKLGQWIRTQRVSYKNNDLTLERFKMLEDIGMIWSSKPGAKQKNNEVR
;
A
#
# COMPACT_ATOMS: atom_id res chain seq x y z
N MET A 1 50.41 -12.98 18.52
CA MET A 1 49.13 -12.23 18.45
C MET A 1 49.40 -10.83 17.93
N ARG A 2 48.52 -10.27 17.09
CA ARG A 2 48.67 -8.86 16.68
C ARG A 2 48.37 -7.96 17.89
N LYS A 3 49.17 -6.90 18.09
CA LYS A 3 48.98 -5.89 19.16
C LYS A 3 47.56 -5.33 19.16
N SER A 4 47.08 -4.89 20.31
CA SER A 4 45.81 -4.16 20.42
C SER A 4 45.90 -2.83 19.65
N LEU A 5 44.75 -2.24 19.33
CA LEU A 5 44.70 -0.93 18.69
C LEU A 5 45.37 0.12 19.58
N ARG A 6 45.17 0.07 20.90
CA ARG A 6 45.80 1.00 21.85
C ARG A 6 47.31 0.86 21.87
N GLU A 7 47.82 -0.36 22.04
CA GLU A 7 49.27 -0.63 22.06
C GLU A 7 49.96 -0.16 20.79
N TRP A 8 49.34 -0.44 19.64
CA TRP A 8 49.85 0.00 18.35
C TRP A 8 49.85 1.53 18.22
N CYS A 9 48.75 2.20 18.59
CA CYS A 9 48.65 3.67 18.54
C CYS A 9 49.69 4.35 19.44
N MET A 10 50.01 3.79 20.60
CA MET A 10 51.07 4.28 21.48
C MET A 10 52.46 4.11 20.85
N GLU A 11 52.73 2.95 20.25
CA GLU A 11 54.01 2.65 19.59
C GLU A 11 54.29 3.55 18.39
N VAL A 12 53.28 3.80 17.54
CA VAL A 12 53.43 4.66 16.34
C VAL A 12 53.13 6.14 16.60
N ASN A 13 52.88 6.52 17.85
CA ASN A 13 52.49 7.87 18.27
C ASN A 13 51.29 8.45 17.48
N GLN A 14 50.25 7.63 17.26
CA GLN A 14 49.00 8.02 16.59
C GLN A 14 47.81 8.00 17.56
N LEU A 15 47.95 8.75 18.66
CA LEU A 15 46.93 8.83 19.72
C LEU A 15 45.61 9.44 19.23
N GLU A 16 45.65 10.31 18.22
CA GLU A 16 44.45 10.90 17.59
C GLU A 16 43.46 9.83 17.08
N ILE A 17 43.94 8.63 16.71
CA ILE A 17 43.07 7.53 16.25
C ILE A 17 42.23 6.99 17.42
N LEU A 18 42.77 6.98 18.63
CA LEU A 18 42.04 6.54 19.83
C LEU A 18 40.97 7.57 20.23
N GLU A 19 41.25 8.86 20.07
CA GLU A 19 40.28 9.94 20.29
C GLU A 19 39.11 9.90 19.30
N GLU A 20 39.32 9.30 18.13
CA GLU A 20 38.27 9.13 17.12
C GLU A 20 37.38 7.91 17.38
N TRP A 21 37.65 7.07 18.39
CA TRP A 21 36.82 5.90 18.69
C TRP A 21 35.47 6.28 19.33
N ASP A 22 34.35 5.87 18.71
CA ASP A 22 33.02 6.17 19.24
C ASP A 22 32.60 5.17 20.34
N LEU A 23 32.70 5.59 21.60
CA LEU A 23 32.32 4.76 22.76
C LEU A 23 30.81 4.45 22.81
N THR A 24 29.97 5.32 22.25
CA THR A 24 28.51 5.17 22.31
C THR A 24 27.99 4.17 21.28
N LYS A 25 28.62 4.12 20.11
CA LYS A 25 28.21 3.23 19.01
C LYS A 25 28.97 1.91 18.97
N ASN A 26 30.16 1.82 19.58
CA ASN A 26 30.96 0.59 19.61
C ASN A 26 30.74 -0.22 20.91
N VAL A 27 29.48 -0.43 21.30
CA VAL A 27 29.15 -1.13 22.55
C VAL A 27 29.71 -2.56 22.53
N GLY A 28 30.41 -2.94 23.61
CA GLY A 28 31.05 -4.26 23.73
C GLY A 28 32.37 -4.42 22.98
N LEU A 29 32.88 -3.38 22.32
CA LEU A 29 34.19 -3.37 21.69
C LEU A 29 35.11 -2.36 22.36
N CYS A 30 36.35 -2.79 22.66
CA CYS A 30 37.34 -1.96 23.33
C CYS A 30 38.62 -1.85 22.49
N PRO A 31 39.21 -0.66 22.32
CA PRO A 31 40.53 -0.50 21.66
C PRO A 31 41.66 -1.32 22.30
N ASP A 32 41.51 -1.70 23.57
CA ASP A 32 42.43 -2.55 24.32
C ASP A 32 42.32 -4.03 23.94
N THR A 33 41.17 -4.46 23.39
CA THR A 33 40.90 -5.86 23.03
C THR A 33 40.81 -6.10 21.52
N VAL A 34 40.56 -5.06 20.74
CA VAL A 34 40.51 -5.13 19.27
C VAL A 34 41.89 -4.87 18.68
N SER A 35 42.40 -5.80 17.87
CA SER A 35 43.70 -5.62 17.21
C SER A 35 43.69 -4.53 16.13
N TYR A 36 44.79 -3.78 16.00
CA TYR A 36 44.97 -2.74 14.98
C TYR A 36 44.80 -3.24 13.54
N GLY A 37 45.03 -4.53 13.28
CA GLY A 37 44.88 -5.18 11.98
C GLY A 37 43.52 -5.82 11.75
N SER A 38 42.52 -5.54 12.59
CA SER A 38 41.19 -6.17 12.52
C SER A 38 40.35 -5.64 11.34
N GLU A 39 39.65 -6.55 10.66
CA GLU A 39 38.63 -6.21 9.65
C GLU A 39 37.29 -5.79 10.26
N LYS A 40 37.16 -5.86 11.60
CA LYS A 40 35.96 -5.40 12.30
C LYS A 40 35.67 -3.95 11.94
N ARG A 41 34.45 -3.71 11.45
CA ARG A 41 33.92 -2.37 11.18
C ARG A 41 33.45 -1.75 12.49
N VAL A 42 33.93 -0.54 12.75
CA VAL A 42 33.60 0.22 13.95
C VAL A 42 33.26 1.65 13.58
N SER A 43 32.53 2.32 14.46
CA SER A 43 32.17 3.73 14.34
C SER A 43 33.31 4.62 14.84
N TRP A 44 33.59 5.68 14.07
CA TRP A 44 34.59 6.69 14.37
C TRP A 44 33.96 8.08 14.36
N ILE A 45 34.40 8.99 15.23
CA ILE A 45 34.01 10.41 15.25
C ILE A 45 35.24 11.29 15.05
N CYS A 46 35.22 12.16 14.04
CA CYS A 46 36.42 12.90 13.67
C CYS A 46 36.72 13.97 14.71
N PHE A 47 37.92 13.95 15.32
CA PHE A 47 38.24 14.95 16.33
C PHE A 47 38.22 16.39 15.79
N LYS A 48 38.52 16.60 14.50
CA LYS A 48 38.58 17.91 13.82
C LYS A 48 37.22 18.48 13.41
N CYS A 49 36.33 17.67 12.86
CA CYS A 49 35.08 18.15 12.26
C CYS A 49 33.81 17.51 12.84
N LYS A 50 33.99 16.62 13.83
CA LYS A 50 32.93 15.89 14.54
C LYS A 50 32.01 15.05 13.63
N TYR A 51 32.45 14.78 12.41
CA TYR A 51 31.75 13.89 11.49
C TYR A 51 31.93 12.45 11.93
N ASP A 52 30.83 11.72 12.07
CA ASP A 52 30.84 10.29 12.34
C ASP A 52 30.89 9.49 11.03
N TRP A 53 31.70 8.42 11.02
CA TRP A 53 31.76 7.49 9.90
C TRP A 53 32.14 6.09 10.37
N GLU A 54 31.84 5.09 9.56
CA GLU A 54 32.24 3.72 9.82
C GLU A 54 33.34 3.26 8.87
N THR A 55 34.34 2.58 9.42
CA THR A 55 35.33 1.85 8.63
C THR A 55 35.98 0.75 9.47
N SER A 56 36.68 -0.18 8.84
CA SER A 56 37.39 -1.24 9.55
C SER A 56 38.64 -0.70 10.23
N VAL A 57 39.00 -1.30 11.38
CA VAL A 57 40.19 -0.89 12.16
C VAL A 57 41.45 -0.96 11.29
N ASN A 58 41.64 -2.05 10.53
CA ASN A 58 42.79 -2.21 9.63
C ASN A 58 42.89 -1.14 8.54
N ARG A 59 41.75 -0.64 8.05
CA ARG A 59 41.71 0.39 7.00
C ARG A 59 42.03 1.75 7.59
N ARG A 60 41.66 2.02 8.85
CA ARG A 60 42.02 3.25 9.57
C ARG A 60 43.51 3.31 9.91
N THR A 61 44.14 2.17 10.21
CA THR A 61 45.54 2.05 10.71
C THR A 61 46.57 1.67 9.64
N SER A 62 46.16 1.32 8.42
CA SER A 62 47.10 0.97 7.34
C SER A 62 48.07 2.11 6.98
N LYS A 63 49.19 1.80 6.29
CA LYS A 63 50.17 2.79 5.80
C LYS A 63 49.56 3.90 4.92
N LYS A 64 48.44 3.61 4.23
CA LYS A 64 47.65 4.58 3.46
C LYS A 64 46.31 4.91 4.15
N GLY A 65 46.28 4.78 5.47
CA GLY A 65 45.06 4.75 6.29
C GLY A 65 44.05 5.83 5.93
N SER A 66 42.79 5.44 5.76
CA SER A 66 41.74 6.40 5.44
C SER A 66 41.28 7.10 6.70
N GLY A 67 41.64 8.38 6.86
CA GLY A 67 41.08 9.26 7.88
C GLY A 67 39.64 9.69 7.56
N CYS A 68 39.15 10.71 8.27
CA CYS A 68 37.80 11.22 8.09
C CYS A 68 37.49 11.58 6.61
N PRO A 69 36.45 10.97 6.01
CA PRO A 69 36.12 11.19 4.60
C PRO A 69 35.64 12.63 4.33
N LYS A 70 34.96 13.27 5.30
CA LYS A 70 34.54 14.68 5.19
C LYS A 70 35.74 15.63 5.12
N CYS A 71 36.74 15.43 5.98
CA CYS A 71 37.98 16.22 5.97
C CYS A 71 38.79 15.99 4.69
N SER A 72 38.88 14.74 4.21
CA SER A 72 39.57 14.41 2.96
C SER A 72 38.91 15.11 1.76
N LYS A 73 37.59 15.02 1.65
CA LYS A 73 36.80 15.70 0.62
C LYS A 73 36.98 17.23 0.67
N LYS A 74 36.99 17.83 1.86
CA LYS A 74 37.27 19.27 2.02
C LYS A 74 38.66 19.65 1.47
N LYS A 75 39.70 18.89 1.80
CA LYS A 75 41.06 19.11 1.26
C LYS A 75 41.13 18.93 -0.25
N GLN A 76 40.42 17.95 -0.80
CA GLN A 76 40.36 17.72 -2.24
C GLN A 76 39.69 18.91 -2.97
N ILE A 77 38.58 19.42 -2.42
CA ILE A 77 37.90 20.61 -2.96
C ILE A 77 38.81 21.83 -2.94
N GLU A 78 39.49 22.10 -1.82
CA GLU A 78 40.41 23.25 -1.71
C GLU A 78 41.59 23.15 -2.69
N ARG A 79 42.17 21.95 -2.85
CA ARG A 79 43.19 21.70 -3.88
C ARG A 79 42.66 21.97 -5.28
N SER A 80 41.46 21.47 -5.61
CA SER A 80 40.84 21.70 -6.91
C SER A 80 40.56 23.18 -7.19
N LYS A 81 40.07 23.93 -6.20
CA LYS A 81 39.88 25.39 -6.30
C LYS A 81 41.21 26.09 -6.60
N ARG A 82 42.25 25.79 -5.82
CA ARG A 82 43.60 26.37 -6.00
C ARG A 82 44.16 26.05 -7.39
N THR A 83 44.05 24.82 -7.85
CA THR A 83 44.50 24.43 -9.20
C THR A 83 43.73 25.19 -10.29
N LYS A 84 42.41 25.37 -10.15
CA LYS A 84 41.60 26.15 -11.10
C LYS A 84 41.97 27.63 -11.10
N LEU A 85 42.19 28.24 -9.93
CA LEU A 85 42.69 29.61 -9.81
C LEU A 85 44.03 29.78 -10.53
N LEU A 86 45.00 28.89 -10.27
CA LEU A 86 46.31 28.92 -10.92
C LEU A 86 46.23 28.76 -12.45
N LYS A 87 45.35 27.87 -12.94
CA LYS A 87 45.22 27.60 -14.38
C LYS A 87 44.46 28.70 -15.13
N SER A 88 43.41 29.25 -14.53
CA SER A 88 42.47 30.14 -15.23
C SER A 88 42.64 31.62 -14.89
N GLY A 89 43.47 31.95 -13.89
CA GLY A 89 43.54 33.28 -13.27
C GLY A 89 42.33 33.60 -12.40
N SER A 90 42.48 34.59 -11.52
CA SER A 90 41.37 35.09 -10.70
C SER A 90 40.42 35.99 -11.51
N LEU A 91 39.18 36.17 -11.02
CA LEU A 91 38.21 37.09 -11.61
C LEU A 91 38.77 38.52 -11.66
N GLN A 92 39.47 38.94 -10.61
CA GLN A 92 40.07 40.26 -10.51
C GLN A 92 41.18 40.48 -11.55
N GLU A 93 41.99 39.46 -11.82
CA GLU A 93 43.05 39.54 -12.83
C GLU A 93 42.52 39.50 -14.27
N LYS A 94 41.58 38.58 -14.55
CA LYS A 94 41.18 38.26 -15.92
C LYS A 94 39.97 39.02 -16.43
N ALA A 95 39.12 39.55 -15.53
CA ALA A 95 37.96 40.35 -15.91
C ALA A 95 37.72 41.51 -14.90
N PRO A 96 38.69 42.43 -14.72
CA PRO A 96 38.58 43.54 -13.76
C PRO A 96 37.37 44.46 -14.02
N GLN A 97 36.94 44.59 -15.27
CA GLN A 97 35.77 45.39 -15.64
C GLN A 97 34.46 44.89 -14.98
N LEU A 98 34.37 43.59 -14.68
CA LEU A 98 33.19 43.01 -14.02
C LEU A 98 33.13 43.38 -12.53
N LEU A 99 34.23 43.86 -11.93
CA LEU A 99 34.23 44.31 -10.54
C LEU A 99 33.41 45.58 -10.32
N ASN A 100 33.21 46.38 -11.37
CA ASN A 100 32.29 47.52 -11.36
C ASN A 100 30.83 47.08 -11.17
N ASP A 101 30.51 45.87 -11.67
CA ASP A 101 29.21 45.25 -11.54
C ASP A 101 29.11 44.37 -10.28
N TRP A 102 30.13 44.31 -9.42
CA TRP A 102 30.12 43.49 -8.20
C TRP A 102 29.40 44.22 -7.07
N ASP A 103 28.44 43.55 -6.40
CA ASP A 103 27.77 44.14 -5.24
C ASP A 103 28.55 43.86 -3.96
N TYR A 104 29.44 44.78 -3.57
CA TYR A 104 30.29 44.63 -2.39
C TYR A 104 29.51 44.55 -1.07
N LYS A 105 28.33 45.20 -1.00
CA LYS A 105 27.49 45.19 0.20
C LYS A 105 26.80 43.84 0.39
N LEU A 106 26.36 43.21 -0.70
CA LEU A 106 25.72 41.89 -0.62
C LEU A 106 26.71 40.72 -0.65
N ASN A 107 27.99 40.98 -0.95
CA ASN A 107 29.06 39.99 -1.02
C ASN A 107 30.17 40.21 0.04
N GLU A 108 29.88 40.82 1.19
CA GLU A 108 30.88 41.24 2.20
C GLU A 108 31.90 40.15 2.59
N GLN A 109 31.52 38.88 2.58
CA GLN A 109 32.40 37.75 2.96
C GLN A 109 33.12 37.09 1.76
N ILE A 110 32.94 37.61 0.56
CA ILE A 110 33.37 36.98 -0.69
C ILE A 110 34.30 37.95 -1.43
N VAL A 111 35.57 37.58 -1.53
CA VAL A 111 36.58 38.38 -2.24
C VAL A 111 36.70 37.89 -3.69
N PRO A 112 36.57 38.76 -4.71
CA PRO A 112 36.65 38.37 -6.12
C PRO A 112 37.94 37.63 -6.51
N SER A 113 39.08 37.96 -5.90
CA SER A 113 40.38 37.31 -6.15
C SER A 113 40.41 35.83 -5.77
N ASN A 114 39.49 35.35 -4.92
CA ASN A 114 39.40 33.96 -4.49
C ASN A 114 38.66 33.05 -5.49
N PHE A 115 38.19 33.58 -6.62
CA PHE A 115 37.44 32.81 -7.61
C PHE A 115 38.05 32.96 -8.98
N SER A 116 38.11 31.85 -9.73
CA SER A 116 38.45 31.93 -11.14
C SER A 116 37.26 32.38 -11.98
N ILE A 117 37.53 32.89 -13.18
CA ILE A 117 36.50 33.30 -14.15
C ILE A 117 35.56 32.14 -14.57
N GLY A 118 36.00 30.89 -14.41
CA GLY A 118 35.20 29.68 -14.67
C GLY A 118 34.34 29.21 -13.50
N SER A 119 34.23 29.99 -12.42
CA SER A 119 33.55 29.58 -11.20
C SER A 119 32.02 29.59 -11.34
N ASN A 120 31.38 28.48 -10.96
CA ASN A 120 29.91 28.41 -10.83
C ASN A 120 29.38 29.02 -9.52
N GLN A 121 30.25 29.67 -8.73
CA GLN A 121 29.83 30.38 -7.53
C GLN A 121 28.82 31.47 -7.88
N ILE A 122 27.63 31.41 -7.27
CA ILE A 122 26.60 32.44 -7.38
C ILE A 122 26.97 33.57 -6.42
N VAL A 123 27.00 34.79 -6.96
CA VAL A 123 27.30 36.02 -6.23
C VAL A 123 26.31 37.11 -6.64
N TRP A 124 26.27 38.19 -5.86
CA TRP A 124 25.46 39.36 -6.17
C TRP A 124 26.19 40.30 -7.13
N TRP A 125 25.51 40.66 -8.21
CA TRP A 125 25.95 41.65 -9.18
C TRP A 125 25.03 42.86 -9.11
N LYS A 126 25.59 44.06 -9.17
CA LYS A 126 24.87 45.31 -9.34
C LYS A 126 24.72 45.60 -10.83
N CYS A 127 23.50 45.79 -11.32
CA CYS A 127 23.28 46.07 -12.73
C CYS A 127 23.67 47.52 -13.07
N PRO A 128 24.51 47.76 -14.10
CA PRO A 128 24.87 49.13 -14.49
C PRO A 128 23.71 49.89 -15.16
N ILE A 129 22.68 49.19 -15.63
CA ILE A 129 21.54 49.78 -16.35
C ILE A 129 20.42 50.21 -15.39
N CYS A 130 20.00 49.30 -14.49
CA CYS A 130 18.85 49.54 -13.62
C CYS A 130 19.22 49.64 -12.14
N THR A 131 20.52 49.64 -11.82
CA THR A 131 21.13 49.74 -10.48
C THR A 131 20.72 48.65 -9.47
N ASN A 132 19.74 47.80 -9.80
CA ASN A 132 19.29 46.69 -8.98
C ASN A 132 20.34 45.58 -8.90
N SER A 133 20.42 44.98 -7.72
CA SER A 133 21.24 43.80 -7.47
C SER A 133 20.55 42.52 -7.94
N TYR A 134 21.31 41.59 -8.48
CA TYR A 134 20.81 40.29 -8.95
C TYR A 134 21.86 39.20 -8.78
N GLN A 135 21.39 37.96 -8.62
CA GLN A 135 22.27 36.81 -8.47
C GLN A 135 22.58 36.17 -9.82
N ALA A 136 23.85 35.86 -10.06
CA ALA A 136 24.31 35.04 -11.17
C ALA A 136 25.64 34.38 -10.84
N SER A 137 25.94 33.25 -11.46
CA SER A 137 27.26 32.64 -11.35
C SER A 137 28.34 33.50 -12.01
N ILE A 138 29.55 33.53 -11.45
CA ILE A 138 30.72 34.21 -12.06
C ILE A 138 30.92 33.79 -13.51
N TYR A 139 30.92 32.47 -13.77
CA TYR A 139 31.09 31.92 -15.12
C TYR A 139 30.08 32.47 -16.12
N SER A 140 28.78 32.40 -15.80
CA SER A 140 27.73 32.97 -16.66
C SER A 140 27.94 34.46 -16.95
N ARG A 141 28.39 35.24 -15.94
CA ARG A 141 28.63 36.68 -16.14
C ARG A 141 29.87 36.96 -16.97
N THR A 142 30.92 36.18 -16.83
CA THR A 142 32.09 36.23 -17.71
C THR A 142 31.72 35.93 -19.17
N LEU A 143 30.77 35.03 -19.42
CA LEU A 143 30.23 34.76 -20.77
C LEU A 143 29.31 35.86 -21.32
N GLY A 144 29.10 36.96 -20.60
CA GLY A 144 28.29 38.09 -21.05
C GLY A 144 26.80 38.00 -20.73
N SER A 145 26.38 37.11 -19.83
CA SER A 145 25.03 37.21 -19.26
C SER A 145 24.87 38.55 -18.53
N GLY A 146 23.65 39.04 -18.33
CA GLY A 146 23.41 40.33 -17.67
C GLY A 146 22.17 40.28 -16.78
N CYS A 147 21.74 41.44 -16.28
CA CYS A 147 20.60 41.52 -15.37
C CYS A 147 19.33 40.88 -15.97
N PRO A 148 18.75 39.85 -15.33
CA PRO A 148 17.51 39.21 -15.79
C PRO A 148 16.35 40.19 -15.89
N GLY A 149 16.24 41.15 -14.95
CA GLY A 149 15.21 42.19 -14.97
C GLY A 149 15.28 43.05 -16.23
N CYS A 150 16.45 43.57 -16.58
CA CYS A 150 16.66 44.33 -17.81
C CYS A 150 16.41 43.49 -19.08
N LYS A 151 16.80 42.21 -19.07
CA LYS A 151 16.51 41.27 -20.17
C LYS A 151 14.99 41.10 -20.36
N THR A 152 14.24 40.94 -19.27
CA THR A 152 12.77 40.84 -19.30
C THR A 152 12.13 42.12 -19.80
N ILE A 153 12.55 43.30 -19.33
CA ILE A 153 12.02 44.59 -19.80
C ILE A 153 12.26 44.75 -21.31
N ARG A 154 13.48 44.51 -21.79
CA ARG A 154 13.82 44.57 -23.22
C ARG A 154 12.96 43.61 -24.04
N ARG A 155 12.85 42.36 -23.60
CA ARG A 155 12.00 41.36 -24.26
C ARG A 155 10.53 41.80 -24.30
N ASN A 156 9.99 42.35 -23.21
CA ASN A 156 8.61 42.83 -23.18
C ASN A 156 8.38 43.99 -24.15
N LYS A 157 9.32 44.96 -24.21
CA LYS A 157 9.26 46.04 -25.21
C LYS A 157 9.26 45.50 -26.64
N THR A 158 10.11 44.53 -26.96
CA THR A 158 10.13 43.88 -28.28
C THR A 158 8.81 43.15 -28.58
N MET A 159 8.25 42.45 -27.59
CA MET A 159 6.99 41.72 -27.74
C MET A 159 5.79 42.67 -27.95
N VAL A 160 5.73 43.77 -27.21
CA VAL A 160 4.70 44.81 -27.39
C VAL A 160 4.82 45.44 -28.79
N LYS A 161 6.05 45.73 -29.25
CA LYS A 161 6.27 46.27 -30.60
C LYS A 161 5.80 45.29 -31.70
N ARG A 162 6.00 43.99 -31.51
CA ARG A 162 5.65 42.96 -32.50
C ARG A 162 4.17 42.60 -32.51
N ASN A 163 3.55 42.48 -31.34
CA ASN A 163 2.21 41.89 -31.19
C ASN A 163 1.13 42.90 -30.74
N GLY A 164 1.49 44.17 -30.56
CA GLY A 164 0.65 45.16 -29.90
C GLY A 164 0.66 45.03 -28.38
N SER A 165 0.35 46.15 -27.71
CA SER A 165 0.08 46.19 -26.27
C SER A 165 -1.33 45.69 -25.95
N LEU A 166 -1.59 45.34 -24.69
CA LEU A 166 -2.93 45.02 -24.23
C LEU A 166 -3.86 46.22 -24.42
N PHE A 167 -3.37 47.43 -24.17
CA PHE A 167 -4.13 48.66 -24.38
C PHE A 167 -4.59 48.82 -25.83
N SER A 168 -3.71 48.52 -26.79
CA SER A 168 -4.04 48.65 -28.22
C SER A 168 -5.02 47.59 -28.75
N VAL A 169 -5.11 46.43 -28.10
CA VAL A 169 -5.99 45.34 -28.52
C VAL A 169 -7.31 45.33 -27.74
N HIS A 170 -7.26 45.69 -26.45
CA HIS A 170 -8.36 45.65 -25.49
C HIS A 170 -8.35 46.89 -24.58
N PRO A 171 -8.62 48.10 -25.10
CA PRO A 171 -8.59 49.34 -24.32
C PRO A 171 -9.64 49.35 -23.20
N GLU A 172 -10.76 48.65 -23.37
CA GLU A 172 -11.85 48.53 -22.38
C GLU A 172 -11.39 47.94 -21.04
N LEU A 173 -10.32 47.13 -21.06
CA LEU A 173 -9.75 46.50 -19.87
C LEU A 173 -9.04 47.49 -18.95
N GLU A 174 -8.78 48.72 -19.39
CA GLU A 174 -8.18 49.77 -18.55
C GLU A 174 -9.06 50.07 -17.33
N LYS A 175 -10.38 50.04 -17.50
CA LYS A 175 -11.36 50.23 -16.41
C LYS A 175 -11.24 49.18 -15.31
N GLU A 176 -10.77 47.98 -15.65
CA GLU A 176 -10.61 46.88 -14.70
C GLU A 176 -9.16 46.71 -14.20
N TRP A 177 -8.22 47.55 -14.63
CA TRP A 177 -6.84 47.46 -14.18
C TRP A 177 -6.70 47.97 -12.75
N HIS A 178 -6.05 47.19 -11.89
CA HIS A 178 -5.93 47.61 -10.50
C HIS A 178 -5.05 48.87 -10.37
N PRO A 179 -5.49 49.93 -9.67
CA PRO A 179 -4.81 51.23 -9.64
C PRO A 179 -3.42 51.24 -8.98
N GLN A 180 -3.15 50.34 -8.03
CA GLN A 180 -1.93 50.39 -7.21
C GLN A 180 -1.14 49.07 -7.18
N LYS A 181 -1.80 47.91 -7.28
CA LYS A 181 -1.14 46.60 -7.07
C LYS A 181 -0.28 46.12 -8.24
N ASN A 182 -0.33 46.79 -9.38
CA ASN A 182 0.51 46.48 -10.54
C ASN A 182 1.85 47.24 -10.57
N LYS A 183 2.17 47.99 -9.51
CA LYS A 183 3.38 48.83 -9.43
C LYS A 183 3.43 49.79 -10.64
N ALA A 184 4.58 49.89 -11.31
CA ALA A 184 4.76 50.74 -12.49
C ALA A 184 4.26 50.12 -13.81
N LEU A 185 3.61 48.94 -13.80
CA LEU A 185 3.10 48.32 -15.04
C LEU A 185 1.78 48.94 -15.45
N THR A 186 1.69 49.32 -16.72
CA THR A 186 0.46 49.76 -17.38
C THR A 186 0.03 48.77 -18.46
N LEU A 187 -1.18 48.95 -19.02
CA LEU A 187 -1.64 48.13 -20.15
C LEU A 187 -0.77 48.30 -21.41
N LYS A 188 -0.03 49.41 -21.50
CA LYS A 188 0.90 49.67 -22.62
C LYS A 188 2.18 48.83 -22.53
N ASP A 189 2.48 48.27 -21.35
CA ASP A 189 3.70 47.50 -21.08
C ASP A 189 3.53 45.98 -21.20
N VAL A 190 2.30 45.51 -21.35
CA VAL A 190 1.95 44.08 -21.40
C VAL A 190 1.28 43.74 -22.72
N THR A 191 1.44 42.52 -23.20
CA THR A 191 0.77 42.03 -24.42
C THR A 191 -0.52 41.29 -24.08
N SER A 192 -1.46 41.23 -25.03
CA SER A 192 -2.71 40.47 -24.90
C SER A 192 -2.48 39.00 -24.57
N ASN A 193 -1.44 38.37 -25.14
CA ASN A 193 -1.12 36.95 -24.92
C ASN A 193 -0.26 36.67 -23.66
N SER A 194 -0.06 37.65 -22.78
CA SER A 194 0.74 37.47 -21.58
C SER A 194 0.06 36.51 -20.58
N ASN A 195 0.79 35.47 -20.19
CA ASN A 195 0.38 34.53 -19.12
C ASN A 195 0.80 35.01 -17.72
N LYS A 196 1.48 36.15 -17.59
CA LYS A 196 1.88 36.70 -16.30
C LYS A 196 0.66 37.29 -15.59
N LYS A 197 0.36 36.78 -14.40
CA LYS A 197 -0.75 37.30 -13.58
C LYS A 197 -0.48 38.74 -13.17
N VAL A 198 -1.49 39.58 -13.36
CA VAL A 198 -1.57 40.97 -12.90
C VAL A 198 -2.84 41.16 -12.08
N TRP A 199 -2.89 42.22 -11.29
CA TRP A 199 -4.05 42.55 -10.46
C TRP A 199 -5.11 43.29 -11.28
N TRP A 200 -6.36 42.91 -11.04
CA TRP A 200 -7.55 43.50 -11.62
C TRP A 200 -8.51 43.90 -10.51
N GLN A 201 -9.35 44.90 -10.78
CA GLN A 201 -10.40 45.35 -9.90
C GLN A 201 -11.66 45.63 -10.73
N CYS A 202 -12.82 45.06 -10.37
CA CYS A 202 -14.07 45.35 -11.07
C CYS A 202 -14.81 46.51 -10.42
N GLU A 203 -15.86 47.02 -11.09
CA GLU A 203 -16.69 48.14 -10.59
C GLU A 203 -17.30 47.88 -9.21
N LYS A 204 -17.63 46.62 -8.88
CA LYS A 204 -18.10 46.22 -7.54
C LYS A 204 -16.99 46.16 -6.46
N GLY A 205 -15.77 46.60 -6.77
CA GLY A 205 -14.64 46.65 -5.85
C GLY A 205 -13.94 45.30 -5.60
N HIS A 206 -14.31 44.22 -6.29
CA HIS A 206 -13.61 42.95 -6.13
C HIS A 206 -12.23 43.00 -6.75
N GLU A 207 -11.23 42.49 -6.05
CA GLU A 207 -9.85 42.44 -6.53
C GLU A 207 -9.40 40.99 -6.75
N TRP A 208 -8.80 40.71 -7.91
CA TRP A 208 -8.27 39.37 -8.20
C TRP A 208 -7.03 39.43 -9.10
N GLN A 209 -6.32 38.30 -9.18
CA GLN A 209 -5.20 38.14 -10.10
C GLN A 209 -5.59 37.25 -11.28
N ALA A 210 -5.35 37.72 -12.50
CA ALA A 210 -5.55 36.96 -13.72
C ALA A 210 -4.52 37.35 -14.79
N PRO A 211 -4.16 36.44 -15.71
CA PRO A 211 -3.36 36.79 -16.88
C PRO A 211 -4.12 37.68 -17.87
N PRO A 212 -3.47 38.68 -18.51
CA PRO A 212 -4.02 39.39 -19.66
C PRO A 212 -4.60 38.47 -20.74
N ALA A 213 -3.95 37.34 -21.03
CA ALA A 213 -4.42 36.36 -22.01
C ALA A 213 -5.81 35.80 -21.72
N THR A 214 -6.17 35.65 -20.45
CA THR A 214 -7.53 35.21 -20.07
C THR A 214 -8.53 36.36 -20.17
N ARG A 215 -8.11 37.59 -19.86
CA ARG A 215 -8.95 38.77 -19.93
C ARG A 215 -9.30 39.13 -21.37
N GLY A 216 -8.34 39.04 -22.31
CA GLY A 216 -8.59 39.26 -23.73
C GLY A 216 -9.54 38.23 -24.38
N LYS A 217 -9.73 37.06 -23.74
CA LYS A 217 -10.75 36.06 -24.12
C LYS A 217 -12.14 36.33 -23.53
N GLY A 218 -12.32 37.44 -22.81
CA GLY A 218 -13.60 37.83 -22.20
C GLY A 218 -13.85 37.27 -20.79
N HIS A 219 -12.88 36.64 -20.13
CA HIS A 219 -13.08 36.17 -18.75
C HIS A 219 -13.09 37.35 -17.75
N GLY A 220 -14.26 37.65 -17.19
CA GLY A 220 -14.49 38.75 -16.24
C GLY A 220 -14.04 38.49 -14.79
N CYS A 221 -14.61 39.27 -13.86
CA CYS A 221 -14.40 39.12 -12.42
C CYS A 221 -14.94 37.78 -11.89
N PRO A 222 -14.12 36.93 -11.24
CA PRO A 222 -14.53 35.61 -10.76
C PRO A 222 -15.50 35.67 -9.58
N TYR A 223 -15.54 36.75 -8.82
CA TYR A 223 -16.53 36.96 -7.75
C TYR A 223 -17.90 37.27 -8.33
N CYS A 224 -17.96 38.15 -9.35
CA CYS A 224 -19.21 38.48 -10.06
C CYS A 224 -19.78 37.27 -10.80
N ALA A 225 -18.91 36.45 -11.42
CA ALA A 225 -19.29 35.19 -12.05
C ALA A 225 -19.69 34.08 -11.05
N GLY A 226 -19.61 34.35 -9.74
CA GLY A 226 -19.95 33.40 -8.69
C GLY A 226 -18.95 32.25 -8.53
N LEU A 227 -17.77 32.31 -9.16
CA LEU A 227 -16.73 31.28 -9.07
C LEU A 227 -15.92 31.38 -7.77
N TYR A 228 -15.77 32.59 -7.24
CA TYR A 228 -15.08 32.86 -5.98
C TYR A 228 -16.10 33.12 -4.86
N PRO A 229 -15.78 32.71 -3.62
CA PRO A 229 -16.69 32.87 -2.49
C PRO A 229 -16.91 34.35 -2.17
N THR A 230 -18.14 34.70 -1.80
CA THR A 230 -18.47 35.99 -1.16
C THR A 230 -19.30 35.74 0.09
N LYS A 231 -19.52 36.78 0.91
CA LYS A 231 -20.40 36.69 2.09
C LYS A 231 -21.80 36.15 1.77
N LYS A 232 -22.31 36.44 0.56
CA LYS A 232 -23.64 35.98 0.09
C LYS A 232 -23.58 34.74 -0.80
N ASN A 233 -22.40 34.38 -1.31
CA ASN A 233 -22.21 33.28 -2.26
C ASN A 233 -21.07 32.37 -1.82
N ASN A 234 -21.32 31.60 -0.77
CA ASN A 234 -20.47 30.51 -0.32
C ASN A 234 -21.31 29.26 -0.06
N LEU A 235 -20.66 28.10 0.03
CA LEU A 235 -21.34 26.82 0.14
C LEU A 235 -22.21 26.73 1.40
N LEU A 236 -21.73 27.23 2.56
CA LEU A 236 -22.53 27.18 3.79
C LEU A 236 -23.84 27.96 3.66
N VAL A 237 -23.76 29.21 3.18
CA VAL A 237 -24.92 30.11 3.04
C VAL A 237 -25.90 29.59 1.99
N LYS A 238 -25.39 29.00 0.89
CA LYS A 238 -26.24 28.49 -0.19
C LYS A 238 -26.81 27.10 0.10
N SER A 239 -26.11 26.27 0.88
CA SER A 239 -26.59 24.95 1.26
C SER A 239 -25.94 24.46 2.56
N SER A 240 -26.60 24.77 3.68
CA SER A 240 -26.21 24.22 4.99
C SER A 240 -26.21 22.69 5.00
N ARG A 241 -27.14 22.04 4.27
CA ARG A 241 -27.21 20.58 4.15
C ARG A 241 -25.94 19.99 3.53
N ILE A 242 -25.49 20.52 2.39
CA ILE A 242 -24.29 20.01 1.72
C ILE A 242 -23.05 20.37 2.53
N ALA A 243 -23.01 21.54 3.17
CA ALA A 243 -21.93 21.91 4.07
C ALA A 243 -21.74 20.93 5.24
N LYS A 244 -22.81 20.29 5.75
CA LYS A 244 -22.71 19.23 6.78
C LYS A 244 -22.00 17.96 6.31
N GLU A 245 -21.91 17.74 5.01
CA GLU A 245 -21.16 16.62 4.43
C GLU A 245 -19.69 16.96 4.15
N TRP A 246 -19.24 18.17 4.52
CA TRP A 246 -17.84 18.53 4.42
C TRP A 246 -17.00 17.63 5.31
N HIS A 247 -15.92 17.04 4.76
CA HIS A 247 -15.07 16.19 5.57
C HIS A 247 -14.38 17.01 6.67
N PRO A 248 -14.39 16.57 7.95
CA PRO A 248 -13.95 17.38 9.08
C PRO A 248 -12.45 17.72 9.09
N THR A 249 -11.58 16.82 8.60
CA THR A 249 -10.11 17.00 8.73
C THR A 249 -9.31 16.96 7.42
N LYS A 250 -9.87 16.45 6.31
CA LYS A 250 -9.11 16.19 5.07
C LYS A 250 -9.04 17.36 4.08
N ASN A 251 -9.68 18.48 4.39
CA ASN A 251 -9.75 19.65 3.49
C ASN A 251 -8.79 20.78 3.86
N GLY A 252 -7.93 20.58 4.86
CA GLY A 252 -6.98 21.58 5.33
C GLY A 252 -7.69 22.89 5.69
N ASN A 253 -7.27 24.00 5.07
CA ASN A 253 -7.83 25.34 5.32
C ASN A 253 -9.11 25.65 4.51
N LEU A 254 -9.59 24.72 3.67
CA LEU A 254 -10.84 24.91 2.94
C LEU A 254 -12.02 24.54 3.83
N ILE A 255 -12.94 25.48 3.98
CA ILE A 255 -14.18 25.35 4.76
C ILE A 255 -15.38 25.81 3.91
N PRO A 256 -16.60 25.33 4.18
CA PRO A 256 -17.80 25.70 3.41
C PRO A 256 -18.04 27.22 3.26
N GLU A 257 -17.56 28.04 4.18
CA GLU A 257 -17.69 29.50 4.21
C GLU A 257 -16.72 30.21 3.25
N ASN A 258 -15.59 29.58 2.92
CA ASN A 258 -14.54 30.15 2.06
C ASN A 258 -14.47 29.49 0.68
N ILE A 259 -15.56 28.84 0.25
CA ILE A 259 -15.66 28.23 -1.09
C ILE A 259 -17.01 28.52 -1.74
N SER A 260 -16.99 28.82 -3.03
CA SER A 260 -18.23 28.98 -3.81
C SER A 260 -18.89 27.61 -4.07
N PRO A 261 -20.23 27.53 -4.08
CA PRO A 261 -20.95 26.33 -4.50
C PRO A 261 -20.59 25.85 -5.91
N TYR A 262 -20.17 26.74 -6.80
CA TYR A 262 -19.79 26.42 -8.18
C TYR A 262 -18.30 26.15 -8.36
N SER A 263 -17.54 26.01 -7.26
CA SER A 263 -16.11 25.77 -7.34
C SER A 263 -15.80 24.40 -7.95
N MET A 264 -14.90 24.39 -8.94
CA MET A 264 -14.38 23.14 -9.52
C MET A 264 -13.30 22.47 -8.66
N LYS A 265 -12.94 23.06 -7.50
CA LYS A 265 -11.98 22.47 -6.55
C LYS A 265 -12.53 21.13 -6.04
N LYS A 266 -11.72 20.08 -6.14
CA LYS A 266 -12.00 18.78 -5.53
C LYS A 266 -11.71 18.85 -4.04
N VAL A 267 -12.68 18.41 -3.25
CA VAL A 267 -12.59 18.34 -1.78
C VAL A 267 -13.07 16.97 -1.32
N TRP A 268 -12.67 16.60 -0.12
CA TRP A 268 -13.17 15.42 0.56
C TRP A 268 -14.55 15.69 1.14
N TRP A 269 -15.48 14.79 0.85
CA TRP A 269 -16.82 14.73 1.42
C TRP A 269 -16.92 13.53 2.34
N GLN A 270 -17.82 13.61 3.31
CA GLN A 270 -18.20 12.51 4.18
C GLN A 270 -19.72 12.50 4.33
N CYS A 271 -20.37 11.40 3.94
CA CYS A 271 -21.84 11.29 4.07
C CYS A 271 -22.21 10.82 5.48
N GLN A 272 -23.50 10.82 5.79
CA GLN A 272 -24.02 10.38 7.09
C GLN A 272 -23.71 8.90 7.43
N ARG A 273 -23.37 8.08 6.43
CA ARG A 273 -22.93 6.68 6.59
C ARG A 273 -21.43 6.54 6.85
N GLY A 274 -20.70 7.66 6.89
CA GLY A 274 -19.25 7.67 7.09
C GLY A 274 -18.45 7.37 5.82
N HIS A 275 -19.07 7.17 4.66
CA HIS A 275 -18.33 7.03 3.41
C HIS A 275 -17.64 8.33 3.05
N GLU A 276 -16.38 8.21 2.63
CA GLU A 276 -15.53 9.35 2.29
C GLU A 276 -15.18 9.29 0.81
N TRP A 277 -15.33 10.41 0.09
CA TRP A 277 -14.99 10.47 -1.33
C TRP A 277 -14.52 11.86 -1.73
N GLN A 278 -13.82 11.94 -2.86
CA GLN A 278 -13.44 13.22 -3.45
C GLN A 278 -14.40 13.59 -4.59
N ALA A 279 -14.90 14.82 -4.56
CA ALA A 279 -15.68 15.40 -5.66
C ALA A 279 -15.48 16.91 -5.71
N SER A 280 -15.70 17.53 -6.88
CA SER A 280 -15.73 18.98 -6.96
C SER A 280 -16.95 19.54 -6.22
N VAL A 281 -16.80 20.74 -5.62
CA VAL A 281 -17.91 21.41 -4.93
C VAL A 281 -19.10 21.64 -5.86
N SER A 282 -18.82 22.07 -7.09
CA SER A 282 -19.83 22.24 -8.13
C SER A 282 -20.63 20.97 -8.41
N ASN A 283 -19.96 19.83 -8.58
CA ASN A 283 -20.65 18.56 -8.84
C ASN A 283 -21.49 18.12 -7.64
N ARG A 284 -20.96 18.25 -6.41
CA ARG A 284 -21.72 17.92 -5.19
C ARG A 284 -22.94 18.82 -5.05
N TYR A 285 -22.77 20.14 -5.24
CA TYR A 285 -23.83 21.14 -5.14
C TYR A 285 -24.94 20.93 -6.17
N GLN A 286 -24.59 20.50 -7.39
CA GLN A 286 -25.55 20.19 -8.45
C GLN A 286 -26.27 18.83 -8.27
N GLY A 287 -26.04 18.11 -7.17
CA GLY A 287 -26.80 16.91 -6.82
C GLY A 287 -26.09 15.58 -7.05
N ARG A 288 -24.77 15.56 -7.35
CA ARG A 288 -24.03 14.29 -7.34
C ARG A 288 -23.75 13.85 -5.90
N ASP A 289 -24.49 12.84 -5.45
CA ASP A 289 -24.41 12.27 -4.11
C ASP A 289 -23.27 11.24 -3.96
N CYS A 290 -23.16 10.61 -2.79
CA CYS A 290 -22.14 9.61 -2.48
C CYS A 290 -22.26 8.37 -3.39
N ALA A 291 -21.26 8.14 -4.24
CA ALA A 291 -21.24 7.01 -5.17
C ALA A 291 -21.30 5.65 -4.46
N GLN A 292 -20.65 5.52 -3.30
CA GLN A 292 -20.67 4.29 -2.52
C GLN A 292 -22.06 4.00 -1.94
N CYS A 293 -22.79 5.04 -1.50
CA CYS A 293 -24.19 4.87 -1.14
C CYS A 293 -25.00 4.41 -2.36
N SER A 294 -24.81 5.04 -3.52
CA SER A 294 -25.53 4.65 -4.74
C SER A 294 -25.26 3.19 -5.14
N SER A 295 -24.02 2.70 -5.01
CA SER A 295 -23.65 1.33 -5.38
C SER A 295 -24.11 0.29 -4.37
N GLU A 296 -24.01 0.58 -3.07
CA GLU A 296 -24.38 -0.37 -2.00
C GLU A 296 -25.90 -0.63 -1.95
N LEU A 297 -26.70 0.26 -2.52
CA LEU A 297 -28.15 0.23 -2.37
C LEU A 297 -28.90 -0.39 -3.50
N ARG A 298 -28.27 -0.47 -4.68
CA ARG A 298 -28.95 -0.96 -5.88
C ARG A 298 -30.36 -0.33 -6.05
N SER A 299 -30.57 0.89 -5.50
CA SER A 299 -31.82 1.65 -5.54
C SER A 299 -31.50 3.12 -5.72
N SER A 300 -32.18 3.77 -6.66
CA SER A 300 -31.89 5.17 -7.01
C SER A 300 -32.65 6.16 -6.12
N PHE A 301 -32.21 7.43 -6.05
CA PHE A 301 -32.99 8.47 -5.36
C PHE A 301 -34.43 8.61 -5.92
N PRO A 302 -34.66 8.55 -7.24
CA PRO A 302 -35.98 8.44 -7.84
C PRO A 302 -36.86 7.31 -7.25
N GLU A 303 -36.33 6.09 -7.18
CA GLU A 303 -37.04 4.93 -6.62
C GLU A 303 -37.44 5.16 -5.16
N GLN A 304 -36.51 5.66 -4.33
CA GLN A 304 -36.80 6.00 -2.92
C GLN A 304 -37.84 7.11 -2.78
N SER A 305 -37.83 8.07 -3.69
CA SER A 305 -38.83 9.14 -3.72
C SER A 305 -40.21 8.59 -4.07
N ILE A 306 -40.30 7.65 -5.02
CA ILE A 306 -41.56 6.97 -5.37
C ILE A 306 -42.11 6.21 -4.16
N ILE A 307 -41.28 5.38 -3.50
CA ILE A 307 -41.68 4.63 -2.29
C ILE A 307 -42.16 5.59 -1.20
N PHE A 308 -41.43 6.68 -0.93
CA PHE A 308 -41.79 7.65 0.10
C PHE A 308 -43.19 8.23 -0.12
N TYR A 309 -43.50 8.69 -1.33
CA TYR A 309 -44.80 9.26 -1.61
C TYR A 309 -45.91 8.20 -1.71
N LEU A 310 -45.65 7.02 -2.28
CA LEU A 310 -46.64 5.94 -2.32
C LEU A 310 -47.00 5.45 -0.91
N SER A 311 -46.03 5.35 -0.01
CA SER A 311 -46.25 4.87 1.37
C SER A 311 -47.15 5.78 2.20
N LYS A 312 -47.41 7.02 1.76
CA LYS A 312 -48.39 7.91 2.39
C LYS A 312 -49.85 7.52 2.08
N VAL A 313 -50.07 6.70 1.05
CA VAL A 313 -51.40 6.45 0.47
C VAL A 313 -51.71 4.96 0.29
N PHE A 314 -50.70 4.14 0.04
CA PHE A 314 -50.81 2.71 -0.26
C PHE A 314 -50.01 1.87 0.72
N ASN A 315 -50.38 0.60 0.85
CA ASN A 315 -49.47 -0.42 1.34
C ASN A 315 -48.41 -0.67 0.26
N VAL A 316 -47.12 -0.57 0.63
CA VAL A 316 -46.02 -0.61 -0.34
C VAL A 316 -44.95 -1.58 0.15
N ASP A 317 -44.70 -2.58 -0.69
CA ASP A 317 -43.52 -3.43 -0.59
C ASP A 317 -42.46 -2.98 -1.62
N SER A 318 -41.22 -3.39 -1.41
CA SER A 318 -40.12 -3.07 -2.32
C SER A 318 -39.23 -4.29 -2.53
N ARG A 319 -38.72 -4.45 -3.76
CA ARG A 319 -37.80 -5.54 -4.16
C ARG A 319 -38.36 -6.94 -3.90
N THR A 320 -39.64 -7.12 -4.15
CA THR A 320 -40.33 -8.40 -3.97
C THR A 320 -40.06 -9.33 -5.15
N MET A 321 -39.98 -10.64 -4.89
CA MET A 321 -39.75 -11.64 -5.93
C MET A 321 -41.08 -12.21 -6.44
N HIS A 322 -41.35 -12.06 -7.74
CA HIS A 322 -42.55 -12.54 -8.42
C HIS A 322 -42.18 -13.28 -9.70
N ASN A 323 -42.64 -14.52 -9.86
CA ASN A 323 -42.30 -15.41 -10.98
C ASN A 323 -40.79 -15.46 -11.31
N GLY A 324 -39.93 -15.48 -10.28
CA GLY A 324 -38.47 -15.49 -10.43
C GLY A 324 -37.83 -14.13 -10.78
N TRP A 325 -38.60 -13.05 -10.83
CA TRP A 325 -38.11 -11.69 -11.11
C TRP A 325 -38.31 -10.77 -9.90
N GLU A 326 -37.28 -9.97 -9.58
CA GLU A 326 -37.39 -8.87 -8.60
C GLU A 326 -38.23 -7.74 -9.20
N VAL A 327 -39.24 -7.23 -8.49
CA VAL A 327 -40.02 -6.04 -8.83
C VAL A 327 -39.60 -4.89 -7.90
N ASP A 328 -39.25 -3.72 -8.45
CA ASP A 328 -38.67 -2.62 -7.66
C ASP A 328 -39.62 -2.17 -6.54
N ILE A 329 -40.88 -1.91 -6.88
CA ILE A 329 -41.92 -1.45 -5.96
C ILE A 329 -43.21 -2.25 -6.24
N TYR A 330 -43.87 -2.75 -5.19
CA TYR A 330 -45.07 -3.56 -5.31
C TYR A 330 -46.19 -3.04 -4.41
N LEU A 331 -47.39 -2.92 -4.98
CA LEU A 331 -48.62 -2.54 -4.29
C LEU A 331 -49.50 -3.80 -4.14
N PRO A 332 -49.37 -4.54 -3.02
CA PRO A 332 -50.00 -5.85 -2.87
C PRO A 332 -51.53 -5.79 -2.98
N ASP A 333 -52.16 -4.76 -2.42
CA ASP A 333 -53.61 -4.61 -2.38
C ASP A 333 -54.25 -4.51 -3.78
N TYR A 334 -53.46 -4.14 -4.80
CA TYR A 334 -53.91 -3.93 -6.17
C TYR A 334 -53.21 -4.85 -7.18
N ASN A 335 -52.27 -5.69 -6.73
CA ASN A 335 -51.39 -6.49 -7.56
C ASN A 335 -50.67 -5.67 -8.66
N ILE A 336 -50.24 -4.46 -8.33
CA ILE A 336 -49.54 -3.54 -9.25
C ILE A 336 -48.05 -3.55 -8.91
N GLY A 337 -47.21 -3.78 -9.92
CA GLY A 337 -45.76 -3.56 -9.83
C GLY A 337 -45.35 -2.24 -10.50
N ILE A 338 -44.33 -1.58 -9.96
CA ILE A 338 -43.75 -0.36 -10.52
C ILE A 338 -42.25 -0.57 -10.66
N GLU A 339 -41.73 -0.28 -11.85
CA GLU A 339 -40.31 -0.38 -12.21
C GLU A 339 -39.73 0.99 -12.52
N TYR A 340 -38.51 1.25 -12.06
CA TYR A 340 -37.79 2.47 -12.37
C TYR A 340 -36.56 2.19 -13.23
N ASP A 341 -36.60 2.62 -14.50
CA ASP A 341 -35.55 2.36 -15.48
C ASP A 341 -34.76 3.63 -15.83
N GLY A 342 -33.49 3.67 -15.42
CA GLY A 342 -32.57 4.77 -15.78
C GLY A 342 -32.11 4.74 -17.25
N ILE A 343 -31.61 5.87 -17.75
CA ILE A 343 -31.36 6.09 -19.19
C ILE A 343 -30.28 5.17 -19.79
N ALA A 344 -29.35 4.69 -18.96
CA ALA A 344 -28.31 3.76 -19.35
C ALA A 344 -28.85 2.40 -19.84
N TYR A 345 -30.11 2.07 -19.49
CA TYR A 345 -30.71 0.78 -19.76
C TYR A 345 -31.49 0.71 -21.09
N HIS A 346 -31.76 1.85 -21.75
CA HIS A 346 -32.64 1.91 -22.93
C HIS A 346 -31.94 1.63 -24.27
N SER A 347 -30.61 1.74 -24.33
CA SER A 347 -29.89 1.71 -25.61
C SER A 347 -29.45 0.32 -26.08
N LYS A 348 -29.29 -0.66 -25.19
CA LYS A 348 -28.68 -1.96 -25.53
C LYS A 348 -29.73 -3.04 -25.82
N LYS A 349 -29.57 -3.76 -26.95
CA LYS A 349 -30.49 -4.81 -27.43
C LYS A 349 -30.80 -5.89 -26.36
N HIS A 350 -29.79 -6.44 -25.70
CA HIS A 350 -29.97 -7.48 -24.68
C HIS A 350 -30.74 -7.00 -23.43
N LEU A 351 -30.72 -5.70 -23.13
CA LEU A 351 -31.50 -5.14 -22.02
C LEU A 351 -32.98 -5.06 -22.38
N ARG A 352 -33.30 -4.69 -23.62
CA ARG A 352 -34.68 -4.73 -24.14
C ARG A 352 -35.24 -6.15 -24.18
N GLU A 353 -34.45 -7.13 -24.60
CA GLU A 353 -34.85 -8.56 -24.58
C GLU A 353 -35.09 -9.07 -23.14
N ARG A 354 -34.30 -8.60 -22.16
CA ARG A 354 -34.52 -8.90 -20.74
C ARG A 354 -35.80 -8.25 -20.22
N GLU A 355 -36.06 -7.00 -20.61
CA GLU A 355 -37.28 -6.26 -20.26
C GLU A 355 -38.54 -6.98 -20.75
N ILE A 356 -38.56 -7.39 -22.02
CA ILE A 356 -39.69 -8.12 -22.61
C ILE A 356 -39.95 -9.43 -21.85
N ARG A 357 -38.89 -10.20 -21.55
CA ARG A 357 -39.04 -11.44 -20.76
C ARG A 357 -39.62 -11.20 -19.37
N LYS A 358 -39.19 -10.13 -18.70
CA LYS A 358 -39.73 -9.75 -17.39
C LYS A 358 -41.19 -9.33 -17.49
N ASN A 359 -41.55 -8.49 -18.48
CA ASN A 359 -42.93 -8.06 -18.69
C ASN A 359 -43.86 -9.26 -18.93
N ASN A 360 -43.45 -10.20 -19.80
CA ASN A 360 -44.23 -11.41 -20.07
C ASN A 360 -44.39 -12.28 -18.81
N ALA A 361 -43.28 -12.56 -18.10
CA ALA A 361 -43.32 -13.39 -16.89
C ALA A 361 -44.19 -12.80 -15.77
N LEU A 362 -44.23 -11.47 -15.63
CA LEU A 362 -45.07 -10.81 -14.64
C LEU A 362 -46.54 -10.73 -15.11
N SER A 363 -46.77 -10.52 -16.41
CA SER A 363 -48.12 -10.56 -16.97
C SER A 363 -48.76 -11.96 -16.86
N GLU A 364 -47.97 -13.04 -16.97
CA GLU A 364 -48.45 -14.42 -16.85
C GLU A 364 -49.09 -14.71 -15.49
N ILE A 365 -48.64 -14.03 -14.43
CA ILE A 365 -49.20 -14.15 -13.08
C ILE A 365 -50.24 -13.05 -12.77
N GLY A 366 -50.69 -12.31 -13.80
CA GLY A 366 -51.69 -11.25 -13.67
C GLY A 366 -51.21 -10.00 -12.94
N LEU A 367 -49.89 -9.78 -12.84
CA LEU A 367 -49.32 -8.59 -12.22
C LEU A 367 -49.31 -7.43 -13.22
N ASP A 368 -49.93 -6.32 -12.84
CA ASP A 368 -50.07 -5.12 -13.67
C ASP A 368 -48.84 -4.22 -13.51
N LEU A 369 -47.99 -4.13 -14.54
CA LEU A 369 -46.66 -3.53 -14.44
C LEU A 369 -46.60 -2.12 -15.05
N ILE A 370 -46.38 -1.12 -14.21
CA ILE A 370 -46.11 0.27 -14.61
C ILE A 370 -44.59 0.47 -14.70
N ARG A 371 -44.11 1.10 -15.77
CA ARG A 371 -42.69 1.45 -15.94
C ARG A 371 -42.49 2.97 -15.90
N ILE A 372 -41.43 3.43 -15.26
CA ILE A 372 -41.00 4.83 -15.27
C ILE A 372 -39.62 4.89 -15.90
N LYS A 373 -39.51 5.52 -17.06
CA LYS A 373 -38.29 5.57 -17.87
C LYS A 373 -37.73 6.98 -17.98
N GLU A 374 -36.45 7.13 -17.67
CA GLU A 374 -35.70 8.34 -18.02
C GLU A 374 -35.56 8.48 -19.55
N SER A 375 -35.85 9.67 -20.09
CA SER A 375 -35.69 10.01 -21.51
C SER A 375 -34.92 11.31 -21.69
N TYR A 376 -34.27 11.51 -22.83
CA TYR A 376 -33.68 12.81 -23.20
C TYR A 376 -34.68 13.70 -23.95
N GLU A 377 -35.70 13.12 -24.57
CA GLU A 377 -36.52 13.79 -25.60
C GLU A 377 -38.02 13.68 -25.34
N SER A 378 -38.47 12.68 -24.57
CA SER A 378 -39.89 12.39 -24.35
C SER A 378 -40.30 12.65 -22.90
N ASP A 379 -41.43 13.35 -22.74
CA ASP A 379 -42.13 13.56 -21.48
C ASP A 379 -43.61 13.21 -21.65
N GLU A 380 -43.94 11.94 -21.86
CA GLU A 380 -45.31 11.48 -22.10
C GLU A 380 -45.64 10.17 -21.37
N ILE A 381 -46.87 9.65 -21.55
CA ILE A 381 -47.27 8.30 -21.12
C ILE A 381 -47.60 7.51 -22.38
N ILE A 382 -46.99 6.34 -22.55
CA ILE A 382 -47.30 5.38 -23.61
C ILE A 382 -47.70 4.07 -22.94
N ASP A 383 -48.95 3.67 -23.12
CA ASP A 383 -49.58 2.54 -22.43
C ASP A 383 -49.44 2.65 -20.89
N GLN A 384 -48.62 1.80 -20.28
CA GLN A 384 -48.29 1.79 -18.85
C GLN A 384 -46.87 2.31 -18.55
N THR A 385 -46.22 2.93 -19.53
CA THR A 385 -44.87 3.44 -19.43
C THR A 385 -44.88 4.96 -19.36
N ILE A 386 -44.37 5.51 -18.26
CA ILE A 386 -44.18 6.94 -18.03
C ILE A 386 -42.77 7.33 -18.48
N PHE A 387 -42.67 8.18 -19.49
CA PHE A 387 -41.43 8.82 -19.89
C PHE A 387 -41.34 10.21 -19.26
N PHE A 388 -40.14 10.56 -18.80
CA PHE A 388 -39.84 11.92 -18.34
C PHE A 388 -38.44 12.37 -18.76
N ILE A 389 -38.32 13.66 -19.07
CA ILE A 389 -37.03 14.25 -19.49
C ILE A 389 -36.08 14.33 -18.29
N VAL A 390 -35.01 13.55 -18.31
CA VAL A 390 -34.00 13.54 -17.25
C VAL A 390 -33.07 14.75 -17.35
N ASN A 391 -32.77 15.34 -16.19
CA ASN A 391 -31.65 16.28 -16.04
C ASN A 391 -30.77 15.85 -14.87
N HIS A 392 -29.50 16.28 -14.85
CA HIS A 392 -28.53 15.88 -13.82
C HIS A 392 -28.94 16.18 -12.37
N SER A 393 -29.95 17.02 -12.17
CA SER A 393 -30.47 17.42 -10.86
C SER A 393 -31.83 16.80 -10.50
N TYR A 394 -32.40 15.92 -11.34
CA TYR A 394 -33.75 15.36 -11.18
C TYR A 394 -34.87 16.41 -10.99
N LYS A 395 -34.67 17.65 -11.45
CA LYS A 395 -35.65 18.74 -11.29
C LYS A 395 -37.01 18.43 -11.94
N ASN A 396 -36.99 17.59 -12.98
CA ASN A 396 -38.20 17.18 -13.70
C ASN A 396 -38.83 15.93 -13.12
N PHE A 397 -38.19 15.25 -12.15
CA PHE A 397 -38.75 14.04 -11.57
C PHE A 397 -40.14 14.21 -10.90
N PRO A 398 -40.51 15.38 -10.33
CA PRO A 398 -41.88 15.61 -9.88
C PRO A 398 -42.95 15.43 -10.97
N THR A 399 -42.63 15.64 -12.25
CA THR A 399 -43.59 15.43 -13.35
C THR A 399 -43.89 13.95 -13.55
N ALA A 400 -42.86 13.09 -13.46
CA ALA A 400 -43.01 11.64 -13.50
C ALA A 400 -43.87 11.13 -12.33
N LEU A 401 -43.67 11.66 -11.12
CA LEU A 401 -44.50 11.31 -9.96
C LEU A 401 -45.96 11.70 -10.17
N ARG A 402 -46.25 12.89 -10.72
CA ARG A 402 -47.64 13.31 -11.02
C ARG A 402 -48.31 12.36 -12.02
N LYS A 403 -47.59 11.97 -13.08
CA LYS A 403 -48.08 10.98 -14.06
C LYS A 403 -48.33 9.61 -13.43
N LEU A 404 -47.43 9.17 -12.55
CA LEU A 404 -47.61 7.93 -11.79
C LEU A 404 -48.87 7.98 -10.93
N PHE A 405 -49.05 9.03 -10.14
CA PHE A 405 -50.24 9.15 -9.29
C PHE A 405 -51.51 9.22 -10.13
N HIS A 406 -51.50 9.92 -11.26
CA HIS A 406 -52.64 9.93 -12.18
C HIS A 406 -52.99 8.53 -12.72
N LEU A 407 -52.00 7.75 -13.16
CA LEU A 407 -52.24 6.37 -13.60
C LEU A 407 -52.76 5.48 -12.46
N LEU A 408 -52.23 5.65 -11.25
CA LEU A 408 -52.68 4.90 -10.07
C LEU A 408 -54.10 5.30 -9.65
N GLU A 409 -54.49 6.57 -9.73
CA GLU A 409 -55.88 6.99 -9.50
C GLU A 409 -56.85 6.28 -10.45
N VAL A 410 -56.51 6.22 -11.74
CA VAL A 410 -57.32 5.54 -12.76
C VAL A 410 -57.41 4.04 -12.49
N LYS A 411 -56.27 3.38 -12.21
CA LYS A 411 -56.21 1.91 -12.00
C LYS A 411 -56.85 1.46 -10.69
N THR A 412 -56.62 2.20 -9.61
CA THR A 412 -57.09 1.82 -8.26
C THR A 412 -58.46 2.40 -7.92
N LYS A 413 -58.96 3.36 -8.70
CA LYS A 413 -60.17 4.16 -8.41
C LYS A 413 -60.10 4.88 -7.05
N LYS A 414 -58.91 5.02 -6.47
CA LYS A 414 -58.67 5.72 -5.22
C LYS A 414 -58.22 7.15 -5.55
N LYS A 415 -58.90 8.15 -5.00
CA LYS A 415 -58.48 9.56 -5.12
C LYS A 415 -57.19 9.80 -4.35
N ILE A 416 -56.21 10.46 -4.95
CA ILE A 416 -54.88 10.71 -4.37
C ILE A 416 -54.66 12.22 -4.27
N GLU A 417 -54.92 12.79 -3.09
CA GLU A 417 -54.60 14.20 -2.80
C GLU A 417 -53.23 14.30 -2.14
N MET A 418 -52.22 14.74 -2.88
CA MET A 418 -50.86 14.84 -2.36
C MET A 418 -50.08 16.00 -2.97
N GLU A 419 -49.46 16.79 -2.09
CA GLU A 419 -48.53 17.83 -2.47
C GLU A 419 -47.12 17.24 -2.70
N LEU A 420 -46.58 17.43 -3.90
CA LEU A 420 -45.27 16.94 -4.30
C LEU A 420 -44.24 18.06 -4.25
N ASP A 421 -43.33 18.00 -3.27
CA ASP A 421 -42.16 18.87 -3.17
C ASP A 421 -40.95 18.04 -2.76
N ILE A 422 -40.19 17.57 -3.76
CA ILE A 422 -39.03 16.71 -3.56
C ILE A 422 -37.92 17.43 -2.79
N ASP A 423 -37.74 18.73 -2.97
CA ASP A 423 -36.66 19.46 -2.31
C ASP A 423 -36.96 19.66 -0.82
N ARG A 424 -38.22 19.98 -0.47
CA ARG A 424 -38.71 19.99 0.91
C ARG A 424 -38.62 18.60 1.55
N ASP A 425 -39.11 17.58 0.85
CA ASP A 425 -39.26 16.23 1.40
C ASP A 425 -37.97 15.40 1.32
N ARG A 426 -36.91 15.89 0.66
CA ARG A 426 -35.63 15.19 0.44
C ARG A 426 -35.06 14.59 1.73
N ILE A 427 -35.16 15.30 2.86
CA ILE A 427 -34.66 14.80 4.15
C ILE A 427 -35.52 13.63 4.64
N GLY A 428 -36.85 13.73 4.52
CA GLY A 428 -37.78 12.66 4.87
C GLY A 428 -37.57 11.41 4.01
N ILE A 429 -37.43 11.58 2.69
CA ILE A 429 -37.13 10.52 1.73
C ILE A 429 -35.84 9.79 2.13
N MET A 430 -34.76 10.54 2.40
CA MET A 430 -33.49 9.95 2.82
C MET A 430 -33.58 9.30 4.21
N ASN A 431 -34.38 9.84 5.14
CA ASN A 431 -34.53 9.31 6.49
C ASN A 431 -35.35 8.03 6.55
N GLN A 432 -36.47 7.92 5.81
CA GLN A 432 -37.24 6.67 5.69
C GLN A 432 -36.33 5.53 5.25
N TYR A 433 -35.51 5.82 4.26
CA TYR A 433 -34.50 4.90 3.76
C TYR A 433 -33.45 4.53 4.86
N ILE A 434 -32.93 5.51 5.61
CA ILE A 434 -32.01 5.25 6.74
C ILE A 434 -32.67 4.35 7.79
N MET A 435 -33.95 4.53 8.08
CA MET A 435 -34.67 3.72 9.08
C MET A 435 -34.83 2.25 8.65
N ILE A 436 -35.16 2.00 7.38
CA ILE A 436 -35.22 0.63 6.83
C ILE A 436 -33.84 -0.05 6.93
N GLN A 437 -32.77 0.68 6.62
CA GLN A 437 -31.40 0.16 6.76
C GLN A 437 -31.04 -0.15 8.21
N LYS A 438 -31.42 0.72 9.16
CA LYS A 438 -31.22 0.46 10.58
C LYS A 438 -31.89 -0.84 11.01
N LYS A 439 -33.12 -1.10 10.57
CA LYS A 439 -33.84 -2.36 10.86
C LYS A 439 -33.09 -3.59 10.34
N ASN A 440 -32.52 -3.51 9.15
CA ASN A 440 -31.77 -4.61 8.52
C ASN A 440 -30.25 -4.57 8.80
N SER A 441 -29.83 -3.73 9.75
CA SER A 441 -28.42 -3.52 10.06
C SER A 441 -27.85 -4.66 10.89
N PHE A 442 -26.53 -4.78 10.89
CA PHE A 442 -25.82 -5.72 11.74
C PHE A 442 -26.12 -5.43 13.21
N ALA A 443 -26.10 -4.15 13.62
CA ALA A 443 -26.44 -3.79 14.99
C ALA A 443 -27.85 -4.25 15.40
N ALA A 444 -28.85 -4.09 14.52
CA ALA A 444 -30.23 -4.44 14.84
C ALA A 444 -30.53 -5.95 14.80
N ASN A 445 -29.74 -6.74 14.05
CA ASN A 445 -29.98 -8.19 13.92
C ASN A 445 -29.03 -9.04 14.77
N PHE A 446 -27.88 -8.49 15.19
CA PHE A 446 -26.83 -9.18 15.94
C PHE A 446 -26.29 -8.30 17.08
N HIS A 447 -27.17 -7.91 17.99
CA HIS A 447 -26.86 -6.98 19.08
C HIS A 447 -25.70 -7.48 19.96
N GLU A 448 -25.64 -8.77 20.21
CA GLU A 448 -24.62 -9.45 21.01
C GLU A 448 -23.22 -9.40 20.36
N LEU A 449 -23.15 -9.25 19.03
CA LEU A 449 -21.89 -9.18 18.29
C LEU A 449 -21.38 -7.75 18.07
N ILE A 450 -22.13 -6.74 18.48
CA ILE A 450 -21.71 -5.33 18.38
C ILE A 450 -20.42 -5.08 19.15
N ASN A 451 -20.23 -5.76 20.29
CA ASN A 451 -19.03 -5.62 21.11
C ASN A 451 -17.75 -6.05 20.38
N LEU A 452 -17.88 -6.89 19.35
CA LEU A 452 -16.76 -7.27 18.49
C LEU A 452 -16.40 -6.19 17.47
N TRP A 453 -17.20 -5.13 17.29
CA TRP A 453 -16.97 -4.10 16.27
C TRP A 453 -15.81 -3.17 16.65
N ASN A 454 -14.77 -3.09 15.81
CA ASN A 454 -13.64 -2.21 16.09
C ASN A 454 -13.93 -0.76 15.65
N ASN A 455 -14.49 0.04 16.54
CA ASN A 455 -14.83 1.46 16.26
C ASN A 455 -13.61 2.31 15.84
N LYS A 456 -12.43 2.02 16.37
CA LYS A 456 -11.20 2.79 16.07
C LYS A 456 -10.75 2.59 14.62
N LYS A 457 -10.68 1.34 14.17
CA LYS A 457 -10.24 0.99 12.82
C LYS A 457 -11.35 1.10 11.78
N ASN A 458 -12.61 0.95 12.18
CA ASN A 458 -13.77 1.22 11.32
C ASN A 458 -14.11 2.71 11.22
N MET A 459 -13.37 3.59 11.93
CA MET A 459 -13.54 5.03 11.90
C MET A 459 -15.00 5.44 12.22
N LYS A 460 -15.71 6.05 11.26
CA LYS A 460 -17.14 6.43 11.41
C LYS A 460 -18.12 5.42 10.82
N LEU A 461 -17.66 4.27 10.33
CA LEU A 461 -18.54 3.20 9.88
C LEU A 461 -19.20 2.58 11.12
N ARG A 462 -20.52 2.73 11.22
CA ARG A 462 -21.30 2.27 12.37
C ARG A 462 -21.99 0.95 12.06
N PRO A 463 -22.08 0.01 13.02
CA PRO A 463 -22.74 -1.27 12.81
C PRO A 463 -24.24 -1.14 12.50
N ASP A 464 -24.89 -0.04 12.87
CA ASP A 464 -26.29 0.27 12.55
C ASP A 464 -26.50 0.86 11.14
N THR A 465 -25.41 1.03 10.37
CA THR A 465 -25.45 1.49 8.97
C THR A 465 -25.01 0.44 7.96
N VAL A 466 -24.59 -0.73 8.43
CA VAL A 466 -24.10 -1.82 7.60
C VAL A 466 -25.09 -2.97 7.71
N SER A 467 -25.56 -3.49 6.57
CA SER A 467 -26.47 -4.64 6.56
C SER A 467 -25.83 -5.88 7.18
N ALA A 468 -26.61 -6.63 7.95
CA ALA A 468 -26.27 -7.92 8.52
C ALA A 468 -25.74 -8.95 7.48
N MET A 469 -26.20 -8.85 6.24
CA MET A 469 -25.84 -9.78 5.15
C MET A 469 -24.73 -9.24 4.25
N SER A 470 -24.01 -8.20 4.68
CA SER A 470 -23.01 -7.54 3.85
C SER A 470 -21.72 -8.36 3.71
N ASN A 471 -21.20 -8.44 2.48
CA ASN A 471 -19.84 -8.94 2.20
C ASN A 471 -18.75 -7.88 2.48
N LYS A 472 -19.11 -6.75 3.11
CA LYS A 472 -18.15 -5.67 3.43
C LYS A 472 -17.17 -6.17 4.49
N LYS A 473 -15.88 -6.11 4.18
CA LYS A 473 -14.80 -6.34 5.14
C LYS A 473 -14.71 -5.17 6.10
N VAL A 474 -14.72 -5.46 7.38
CA VAL A 474 -14.58 -4.49 8.47
C VAL A 474 -13.63 -5.06 9.52
N TRP A 475 -13.14 -4.18 10.38
CA TRP A 475 -12.30 -4.56 11.50
C TRP A 475 -13.13 -4.99 12.70
N TRP A 476 -12.69 -6.06 13.34
CA TRP A 476 -13.27 -6.63 14.53
C TRP A 476 -12.22 -6.67 15.65
N ASN A 477 -12.67 -6.75 16.89
CA ASN A 477 -11.89 -6.95 18.09
C ASN A 477 -12.51 -8.11 18.89
N CYS A 478 -11.71 -8.97 19.51
CA CYS A 478 -12.22 -10.01 20.40
C CYS A 478 -11.97 -9.63 21.85
N GLU A 479 -12.52 -10.42 22.76
CA GLU A 479 -12.37 -10.23 24.20
C GLU A 479 -10.90 -10.29 24.65
N GLU A 480 -10.06 -11.09 23.97
CA GLU A 480 -8.61 -11.18 24.17
C GLU A 480 -7.84 -9.97 23.59
N GLY A 481 -8.51 -8.99 22.98
CA GLY A 481 -7.89 -7.78 22.42
C GLY A 481 -7.27 -7.95 21.03
N HIS A 482 -7.46 -9.08 20.36
CA HIS A 482 -6.96 -9.27 19.01
C HIS A 482 -7.82 -8.56 17.97
N GLU A 483 -7.17 -7.85 17.07
CA GLU A 483 -7.83 -7.16 15.96
C GLU A 483 -7.68 -7.95 14.65
N TRP A 484 -8.79 -8.20 13.95
CA TRP A 484 -8.76 -8.85 12.63
C TRP A 484 -9.75 -8.22 11.65
N GLU A 485 -9.53 -8.45 10.36
CA GLU A 485 -10.43 -8.02 9.28
C GLU A 485 -11.22 -9.22 8.75
N GLU A 486 -12.55 -9.10 8.67
CA GLU A 486 -13.46 -10.13 8.15
C GLU A 486 -14.76 -9.48 7.63
N THR A 487 -15.48 -10.17 6.77
CA THR A 487 -16.79 -9.73 6.26
C THR A 487 -17.88 -9.81 7.32
N VAL A 488 -18.83 -8.87 7.28
CA VAL A 488 -19.98 -8.85 8.20
C VAL A 488 -20.79 -10.14 8.15
N ILE A 489 -21.08 -10.64 6.96
CA ILE A 489 -21.83 -11.89 6.79
C ILE A 489 -21.11 -13.11 7.40
N ASN A 490 -19.78 -13.19 7.34
CA ASN A 490 -19.04 -14.30 7.92
C ASN A 490 -19.07 -14.27 9.46
N VAL A 491 -18.95 -13.08 10.06
CA VAL A 491 -19.09 -12.93 11.52
C VAL A 491 -20.52 -13.24 11.97
N ALA A 492 -21.52 -12.77 11.23
CA ALA A 492 -22.93 -13.13 11.46
C ALA A 492 -23.16 -14.65 11.40
N LYS A 493 -22.48 -15.37 10.49
CA LYS A 493 -22.54 -16.83 10.36
C LYS A 493 -21.77 -17.60 11.44
N GLY A 494 -21.05 -16.93 12.33
CA GLY A 494 -20.33 -17.57 13.43
C GLY A 494 -18.80 -17.54 13.32
N ASN A 495 -18.22 -16.95 12.28
CA ASN A 495 -16.76 -16.79 12.24
C ASN A 495 -16.33 -15.82 13.35
N ARG A 496 -15.27 -16.18 14.08
CA ARG A 496 -14.71 -15.40 15.18
C ARG A 496 -13.22 -15.16 14.93
N CYS A 497 -12.54 -14.63 15.93
CA CYS A 497 -11.13 -14.27 15.86
C CYS A 497 -10.27 -15.43 15.33
N PRO A 498 -9.52 -15.23 14.23
CA PRO A 498 -8.70 -16.27 13.59
C PRO A 498 -7.47 -16.66 14.44
N TYR A 499 -7.05 -15.79 15.36
CA TYR A 499 -5.96 -16.06 16.28
C TYR A 499 -6.44 -16.96 17.44
N CYS A 500 -7.56 -16.64 18.07
CA CYS A 500 -8.14 -17.48 19.13
C CYS A 500 -8.49 -18.89 18.64
N SER A 501 -8.92 -19.03 17.38
CA SER A 501 -9.26 -20.31 16.75
C SER A 501 -8.07 -21.04 16.09
N ASN A 502 -6.84 -20.53 16.23
CA ASN A 502 -5.61 -21.09 15.65
C ASN A 502 -5.59 -21.22 14.11
N HIS A 503 -6.48 -20.51 13.42
CA HIS A 503 -6.46 -20.42 11.95
C HIS A 503 -5.39 -19.45 11.44
N LYS A 504 -4.92 -18.51 12.28
CA LYS A 504 -3.82 -17.59 11.98
C LYS A 504 -2.85 -17.52 13.16
N VAL A 505 -1.56 -17.43 12.85
CA VAL A 505 -0.49 -17.31 13.85
C VAL A 505 -0.33 -15.87 14.31
N LEU A 506 -0.16 -15.69 15.62
CA LEU A 506 0.21 -14.46 16.30
C LEU A 506 1.33 -14.78 17.28
N ALA A 507 2.53 -14.29 16.95
CA ALA A 507 3.72 -14.46 17.78
C ALA A 507 3.52 -13.88 19.18
N GLY A 508 3.97 -14.60 20.20
CA GLY A 508 3.75 -14.30 21.62
C GLY A 508 2.40 -14.80 22.16
N TYR A 509 1.48 -15.27 21.32
CA TYR A 509 0.14 -15.68 21.76
C TYR A 509 -0.17 -17.14 21.45
N ASN A 510 -0.30 -17.50 20.17
CA ASN A 510 -0.70 -18.85 19.73
C ASN A 510 0.31 -19.50 18.78
N ASP A 511 1.49 -18.92 18.64
CA ASP A 511 2.61 -19.55 17.98
C ASP A 511 3.17 -20.71 18.81
N PHE A 512 3.87 -21.61 18.12
CA PHE A 512 4.40 -22.82 18.70
C PHE A 512 5.54 -22.55 19.68
N GLU A 513 6.42 -21.59 19.38
CA GLU A 513 7.54 -21.24 20.27
C GLU A 513 7.07 -20.77 21.65
N SER A 514 6.11 -19.84 21.68
CA SER A 514 5.57 -19.28 22.92
C SER A 514 4.73 -20.28 23.71
N LYS A 515 3.97 -21.15 23.04
CA LYS A 515 3.12 -22.15 23.71
C LYS A 515 3.89 -23.39 24.17
N TYR A 516 4.93 -23.79 23.44
CA TYR A 516 5.70 -25.01 23.71
C TYR A 516 7.21 -24.75 23.68
N PRO A 517 7.74 -23.87 24.56
CA PRO A 517 9.14 -23.47 24.55
C PRO A 517 10.09 -24.66 24.73
N ASN A 518 9.68 -25.70 25.48
CA ASN A 518 10.48 -26.91 25.64
C ASN A 518 10.62 -27.72 24.35
N LEU A 519 9.53 -27.85 23.58
CA LEU A 519 9.58 -28.53 22.30
C LEU A 519 10.24 -27.67 21.22
N ALA A 520 10.14 -26.35 21.32
CA ALA A 520 10.84 -25.42 20.43
C ALA A 520 12.37 -25.57 20.51
N ARG A 521 12.93 -25.98 21.66
CA ARG A 521 14.36 -26.33 21.77
C ARG A 521 14.76 -27.54 20.93
N GLU A 522 13.81 -28.44 20.64
CA GLU A 522 14.02 -29.57 19.74
C GLU A 522 13.87 -29.17 18.26
N TRP A 523 13.69 -27.89 17.93
CA TRP A 523 13.63 -27.43 16.55
C TRP A 523 15.02 -27.45 15.91
N ASN A 524 15.16 -28.05 14.73
CA ASN A 524 16.42 -28.03 14.01
C ASN A 524 16.51 -26.76 13.14
N TYR A 525 17.11 -25.68 13.68
CA TYR A 525 17.23 -24.38 13.01
C TYR A 525 18.08 -24.40 11.74
N GLU A 526 19.08 -25.28 11.65
CA GLU A 526 19.91 -25.41 10.45
C GLU A 526 19.10 -25.97 9.27
N LYS A 527 18.25 -26.97 9.53
CA LYS A 527 17.45 -27.65 8.50
C LYS A 527 16.09 -27.01 8.23
N ASN A 528 15.59 -26.18 9.13
CA ASN A 528 14.37 -25.38 8.96
C ASN A 528 14.70 -23.89 8.81
N TYR A 529 15.78 -23.55 8.11
CA TYR A 529 16.28 -22.17 7.98
C TYR A 529 15.27 -21.20 7.34
N ASP A 530 14.22 -21.71 6.70
CA ASP A 530 13.16 -20.95 6.03
C ASP A 530 11.86 -20.85 6.84
N LEU A 531 11.80 -21.43 8.03
CA LEU A 531 10.59 -21.46 8.86
C LEU A 531 10.93 -21.46 10.35
N ASP A 532 10.51 -20.40 11.02
CA ASP A 532 10.72 -20.23 12.46
C ASP A 532 9.56 -20.84 13.29
N PRO A 533 9.81 -21.42 14.48
CA PRO A 533 8.75 -21.92 15.35
C PRO A 533 7.72 -20.86 15.78
N SER A 534 8.07 -19.57 15.77
CA SER A 534 7.13 -18.46 16.02
C SER A 534 6.15 -18.21 14.86
N GLU A 535 6.36 -18.81 13.68
CA GLU A 535 5.55 -18.62 12.46
C GLU A 535 4.52 -19.73 12.22
N VAL A 536 4.36 -20.66 13.17
CA VAL A 536 3.42 -21.79 13.08
C VAL A 536 2.62 -21.94 14.36
N THR A 537 1.36 -22.36 14.25
CA THR A 537 0.57 -22.71 15.44
C THR A 537 0.92 -24.14 15.91
N PRO A 538 0.72 -24.47 17.20
CA PRO A 538 0.87 -25.84 17.71
C PRO A 538 0.07 -26.90 16.95
N GLY A 539 -1.06 -26.52 16.34
CA GLY A 539 -1.91 -27.40 15.52
C GLY A 539 -1.45 -27.57 14.07
N SER A 540 -0.33 -26.97 13.66
CA SER A 540 0.13 -26.96 12.28
C SER A 540 0.50 -28.36 11.76
N ASN A 541 0.01 -28.70 10.58
CA ASN A 541 0.38 -29.92 9.85
C ASN A 541 1.67 -29.75 9.03
N LYS A 542 2.39 -28.63 9.14
CA LYS A 542 3.69 -28.45 8.50
C LYS A 542 4.70 -29.46 9.07
N LYS A 543 5.36 -30.23 8.19
CA LYS A 543 6.43 -31.18 8.56
C LYS A 543 7.77 -30.47 8.61
N VAL A 544 8.37 -30.43 9.79
CA VAL A 544 9.66 -29.77 10.05
C VAL A 544 10.66 -30.77 10.63
N TRP A 545 11.94 -30.41 10.60
CA TRP A 545 13.02 -31.17 11.21
C TRP A 545 13.10 -30.91 12.70
N TRP A 546 13.21 -31.98 13.48
CA TRP A 546 13.42 -31.98 14.92
C TRP A 546 14.76 -32.60 15.25
N VAL A 547 15.39 -32.15 16.32
CA VAL A 547 16.58 -32.75 16.94
C VAL A 547 16.26 -32.99 18.42
N CYS A 548 16.31 -34.23 18.88
CA CYS A 548 16.08 -34.53 20.30
C CYS A 548 17.37 -34.41 21.12
N GLU A 549 17.26 -34.50 22.45
CA GLU A 549 18.41 -34.44 23.38
C GLU A 549 19.47 -35.53 23.11
N ASN A 550 19.06 -36.70 22.60
CA ASN A 550 19.99 -37.76 22.17
C ASN A 550 20.58 -37.53 20.77
N ASN A 551 20.49 -36.30 20.26
CA ASN A 551 20.98 -35.85 18.97
C ASN A 551 20.39 -36.59 17.74
N HIS A 552 19.21 -37.21 17.90
CA HIS A 552 18.51 -37.85 16.78
C HIS A 552 17.73 -36.80 15.99
N GLU A 553 17.97 -36.75 14.69
CA GLU A 553 17.23 -35.88 13.78
C GLU A 553 16.10 -36.63 13.07
N TYR A 554 14.92 -36.03 13.01
CA TYR A 554 13.75 -36.67 12.39
C TYR A 554 12.72 -35.66 11.90
N ARG A 555 11.90 -36.07 10.92
CA ARG A 555 10.81 -35.27 10.35
C ARG A 555 9.48 -35.61 10.99
N ALA A 556 8.78 -34.61 11.52
CA ALA A 556 7.43 -34.76 12.05
C ALA A 556 6.64 -33.46 11.89
N THR A 557 5.30 -33.55 11.92
CA THR A 557 4.46 -32.35 11.96
C THR A 557 4.48 -31.70 13.35
N VAL A 558 4.36 -30.38 13.41
CA VAL A 558 4.25 -29.62 14.67
C VAL A 558 3.10 -30.17 15.53
N ALA A 559 1.92 -30.36 14.93
CA ALA A 559 0.75 -30.93 15.60
C ALA A 559 0.99 -32.35 16.15
N SER A 560 1.78 -33.17 15.45
CA SER A 560 2.10 -34.52 15.93
C SER A 560 3.06 -34.49 17.11
N ARG A 561 3.94 -33.49 17.19
CA ARG A 561 4.91 -33.34 18.29
C ARG A 561 4.25 -32.83 19.55
N VAL A 562 3.34 -31.87 19.41
CA VAL A 562 2.47 -31.40 20.49
C VAL A 562 1.62 -32.54 21.07
N ARG A 563 1.09 -33.44 20.23
CA ARG A 563 0.33 -34.63 20.65
C ARG A 563 1.18 -35.77 21.25
N ASN A 564 2.38 -35.46 21.73
CA ASN A 564 3.23 -36.36 22.52
C ASN A 564 3.79 -37.59 21.77
N ARG A 565 4.16 -37.42 20.49
CA ARG A 565 5.01 -38.41 19.81
C ARG A 565 6.48 -38.11 20.08
N ASN A 566 7.07 -38.87 21.01
CA ASN A 566 8.51 -38.89 21.29
C ASN A 566 9.31 -39.24 20.03
N CYS A 567 10.59 -38.86 20.03
CA CYS A 567 11.53 -39.19 18.96
C CYS A 567 11.38 -40.67 18.55
N PRO A 568 11.09 -40.97 17.26
CA PRO A 568 10.83 -42.34 16.81
C PRO A 568 12.05 -43.24 16.98
N GLN A 569 13.24 -42.66 16.97
CA GLN A 569 14.50 -43.37 17.19
C GLN A 569 14.67 -43.71 18.69
N CYS A 570 14.32 -42.79 19.61
CA CYS A 570 14.31 -43.10 21.05
C CYS A 570 13.25 -44.14 21.44
N ARG A 571 12.09 -44.15 20.76
CA ARG A 571 10.99 -45.10 21.02
C ARG A 571 11.24 -46.48 20.41
N GLY A 572 12.10 -46.57 19.41
CA GLY A 572 12.45 -47.78 18.68
C GLY A 572 13.83 -48.31 19.04
N ARG A 573 13.98 -48.89 20.25
CA ARG A 573 15.13 -49.71 20.68
C ARG A 573 16.52 -49.08 20.52
N TYR A 574 17.05 -48.49 21.59
CA TYR A 574 18.49 -48.61 21.84
C TYR A 574 18.79 -50.08 22.15
N ARG A 575 19.27 -50.83 21.15
CA ARG A 575 20.25 -51.88 21.42
C ARG A 575 21.59 -51.17 21.43
N ASP A 576 22.25 -51.19 22.58
CA ASP A 576 23.59 -50.67 22.80
C ASP A 576 24.51 -50.98 21.59
N THR A 577 24.87 -49.94 20.84
CA THR A 577 25.68 -50.04 19.62
C THR A 577 27.13 -50.43 19.92
N THR A 578 27.60 -50.22 21.15
CA THR A 578 28.93 -50.64 21.62
C THR A 578 28.99 -52.16 21.75
N LEU A 579 27.99 -52.75 22.42
CA LEU A 579 27.86 -54.20 22.64
C LEU A 579 27.58 -54.97 21.33
N GLN A 580 26.83 -54.38 20.39
CA GLN A 580 26.63 -54.97 19.05
C GLN A 580 27.88 -54.90 18.17
N HIS A 581 28.71 -53.86 18.32
CA HIS A 581 29.97 -53.75 17.61
C HIS A 581 30.96 -54.82 18.09
N GLU A 582 31.10 -54.96 19.42
CA GLU A 582 31.94 -55.99 20.05
C GLU A 582 31.50 -57.41 19.68
N LEU A 583 30.19 -57.71 19.74
CA LEU A 583 29.67 -59.03 19.39
C LEU A 583 29.80 -59.36 17.90
N TRP A 584 29.79 -58.35 17.01
CA TRP A 584 30.10 -58.57 15.59
C TRP A 584 31.59 -58.84 15.39
N ASN A 585 32.47 -58.11 16.06
CA ASN A 585 33.91 -58.33 16.02
C ASN A 585 34.32 -59.71 16.54
N GLN A 586 33.70 -60.20 17.62
CA GLN A 586 33.94 -61.56 18.10
C GLN A 586 33.57 -62.63 17.07
N LYS A 587 32.48 -62.43 16.31
CA LYS A 587 32.07 -63.34 15.23
C LYS A 587 33.01 -63.26 14.03
N TYR A 588 33.49 -62.06 13.72
CA TYR A 588 34.51 -61.83 12.70
C TYR A 588 35.82 -62.55 13.03
N GLU A 589 36.28 -62.53 14.28
CA GLU A 589 37.49 -63.26 14.70
C GLU A 589 37.36 -64.78 14.48
N GLN A 590 36.15 -65.35 14.63
CA GLN A 590 35.92 -66.76 14.28
C GLN A 590 36.08 -67.02 12.77
N ALA A 591 35.62 -66.09 11.92
CA ALA A 591 35.82 -66.18 10.48
C ALA A 591 37.30 -66.05 10.10
N LYS A 592 38.01 -65.10 10.71
CA LYS A 592 39.44 -64.90 10.53
C LYS A 592 40.26 -66.12 10.95
N ALA A 593 39.94 -66.74 12.09
CA ALA A 593 40.57 -67.98 12.55
C ALA A 593 40.31 -69.16 11.60
N TYR A 594 39.10 -69.26 11.01
CA TYR A 594 38.82 -70.25 9.97
C TYR A 594 39.66 -70.02 8.72
N PHE A 595 39.74 -68.76 8.25
CA PHE A 595 40.54 -68.39 7.08
C PHE A 595 42.04 -68.70 7.29
N LEU A 596 42.59 -68.39 8.46
CA LEU A 596 44.01 -68.66 8.74
C LEU A 596 44.35 -70.15 8.64
N ARG A 597 43.43 -71.05 9.03
CA ARG A 597 43.59 -72.51 8.96
C ARG A 597 43.35 -73.08 7.56
N ASN A 598 42.32 -72.61 6.85
CA ASN A 598 41.85 -73.23 5.60
C ASN A 598 42.24 -72.44 4.34
N LYS A 599 42.80 -71.24 4.51
CA LYS A 599 43.17 -70.27 3.44
C LYS A 599 42.02 -69.87 2.51
N ASN A 600 40.78 -70.07 2.94
CA ASN A 600 39.57 -69.60 2.25
C ASN A 600 38.41 -69.40 3.25
N LEU A 601 37.35 -68.72 2.81
CA LEU A 601 36.10 -68.50 3.56
C LEU A 601 34.90 -69.23 2.95
N GLU A 602 35.12 -70.35 2.25
CA GLU A 602 34.06 -71.21 1.72
C GLU A 602 33.54 -72.18 2.79
N VAL A 603 32.89 -71.60 3.80
CA VAL A 603 32.35 -72.34 4.93
C VAL A 603 31.03 -73.02 4.56
N LYS A 604 30.90 -74.34 4.74
CA LYS A 604 29.62 -75.05 4.57
C LYS A 604 28.56 -74.44 5.50
N ALA A 605 27.33 -74.27 5.03
CA ALA A 605 26.27 -73.59 5.80
C ALA A 605 25.95 -74.25 7.16
N THR A 606 26.26 -75.54 7.30
CA THR A 606 26.08 -76.33 8.54
C THR A 606 27.29 -76.30 9.47
N TYR A 607 28.40 -75.68 9.09
CA TYR A 607 29.62 -75.66 9.89
C TYR A 607 29.45 -74.85 11.18
N VAL A 608 29.95 -75.42 12.27
CA VAL A 608 29.92 -74.86 13.63
C VAL A 608 31.34 -74.92 14.19
N CYS A 609 31.82 -73.81 14.75
CA CYS A 609 33.10 -73.74 15.45
C CYS A 609 33.08 -74.58 16.73
N GLU A 610 34.25 -74.90 17.27
CA GLU A 610 34.43 -75.67 18.51
C GLU A 610 33.69 -75.04 19.71
N ASN A 611 33.53 -73.71 19.73
CA ASN A 611 32.77 -72.98 20.75
C ASN A 611 31.24 -72.95 20.51
N GLY A 612 30.72 -73.76 19.58
CA GLY A 612 29.30 -73.83 19.24
C GLY A 612 28.80 -72.72 18.31
N PHE A 613 29.66 -71.81 17.85
CA PHE A 613 29.27 -70.73 16.94
C PHE A 613 29.03 -71.24 15.51
N LYS A 614 27.81 -71.05 14.98
CA LYS A 614 27.41 -71.47 13.62
C LYS A 614 28.00 -70.55 12.53
N LEU A 615 29.31 -70.61 12.33
CA LEU A 615 30.05 -69.75 11.40
C LEU A 615 29.52 -69.84 9.96
N GLY A 616 29.13 -71.03 9.49
CA GLY A 616 28.58 -71.20 8.14
C GLY A 616 27.30 -70.41 7.89
N GLN A 617 26.41 -70.33 8.88
CA GLN A 617 25.20 -69.52 8.79
C GLN A 617 25.53 -68.02 8.84
N TRP A 618 26.49 -67.62 9.68
CA TRP A 618 26.86 -66.23 9.83
C TRP A 618 27.53 -65.64 8.57
N ILE A 619 28.42 -66.39 7.91
CA ILE A 619 29.01 -66.02 6.62
C ILE A 619 27.92 -65.83 5.55
N ARG A 620 26.93 -66.74 5.51
CA ARG A 620 25.78 -66.60 4.61
C ARG A 620 24.99 -65.31 4.89
N THR A 621 24.77 -64.98 6.16
CA THR A 621 24.12 -63.72 6.55
C THR A 621 24.92 -62.51 6.06
N GLN A 622 26.26 -62.52 6.17
CA GLN A 622 27.07 -61.40 5.68
C GLN A 622 26.92 -61.20 4.16
N ARG A 623 26.85 -62.30 3.37
CA ARG A 623 26.59 -62.21 1.92
C ARG A 623 25.23 -61.58 1.60
N VAL A 624 24.19 -61.91 2.38
CA VAL A 624 22.86 -61.31 2.21
C VAL A 624 22.89 -59.82 2.59
N SER A 625 23.53 -59.46 3.70
CA SER A 625 23.67 -58.07 4.11
C SER A 625 24.44 -57.23 3.08
N TYR A 626 25.48 -57.79 2.45
CA TYR A 626 26.17 -57.12 1.34
C TYR A 626 25.24 -56.90 0.15
N LYS A 627 24.49 -57.92 -0.29
CA LYS A 627 23.55 -57.79 -1.41
C LYS A 627 22.47 -56.73 -1.18
N ASN A 628 22.07 -56.52 0.07
CA ASN A 628 21.04 -55.56 0.44
C ASN A 628 21.59 -54.16 0.75
N ASN A 629 22.90 -53.93 0.63
CA ASN A 629 23.59 -52.70 1.05
C ASN A 629 23.45 -52.37 2.57
N ASP A 630 23.23 -53.39 3.40
CA ASP A 630 23.08 -53.25 4.86
C ASP A 630 24.43 -53.38 5.60
N LEU A 631 25.53 -53.61 4.87
CA LEU A 631 26.86 -53.78 5.43
C LEU A 631 27.64 -52.46 5.39
N THR A 632 28.13 -52.00 6.54
CA THR A 632 28.97 -50.80 6.64
C THR A 632 30.28 -50.96 5.86
N LEU A 633 30.83 -49.87 5.32
CA LEU A 633 32.08 -49.89 4.55
C LEU A 633 33.27 -50.51 5.30
N GLU A 634 33.36 -50.30 6.62
CA GLU A 634 34.42 -50.89 7.47
C GLU A 634 34.32 -52.41 7.53
N ARG A 635 33.16 -52.95 7.89
CA ARG A 635 32.89 -54.40 7.95
C ARG A 635 33.05 -55.10 6.61
N PHE A 636 32.67 -54.43 5.52
CA PHE A 636 32.91 -54.91 4.16
C PHE A 636 34.41 -55.10 3.90
N LYS A 637 35.22 -54.07 4.18
CA LYS A 637 36.68 -54.14 4.04
C LYS A 637 37.30 -55.24 4.91
N MET A 638 36.90 -55.33 6.18
CA MET A 638 37.41 -56.37 7.08
C MET A 638 37.18 -57.79 6.54
N LEU A 639 36.02 -58.06 5.93
CA LEU A 639 35.71 -59.37 5.36
C LEU A 639 36.42 -59.60 4.02
N GLU A 640 36.54 -58.58 3.17
CA GLU A 640 37.38 -58.62 1.97
C GLU A 640 38.84 -59.00 2.29
N ASP A 641 39.41 -58.40 3.34
CA ASP A 641 40.81 -58.61 3.74
C ASP A 641 41.12 -60.06 4.15
N ILE A 642 40.09 -60.83 4.56
CA ILE A 642 40.22 -62.26 4.89
C ILE A 642 39.64 -63.17 3.80
N GLY A 643 39.57 -62.67 2.56
CA GLY A 643 39.27 -63.47 1.37
C GLY A 643 37.79 -63.84 1.21
N MET A 644 36.87 -62.99 1.67
CA MET A 644 35.43 -63.23 1.54
C MET A 644 34.98 -63.22 0.08
N ILE A 645 34.44 -64.34 -0.39
CA ILE A 645 33.81 -64.43 -1.72
C ILE A 645 32.32 -64.10 -1.59
N TRP A 646 31.91 -62.97 -2.16
CA TRP A 646 30.51 -62.49 -2.10
C TRP A 646 29.57 -63.18 -3.09
N SER A 647 30.10 -63.77 -4.17
CA SER A 647 29.35 -64.30 -5.31
C SER A 647 29.15 -65.83 -5.32
N SER A 648 29.48 -66.53 -4.22
CA SER A 648 29.37 -68.00 -4.16
C SER A 648 27.89 -68.47 -4.21
N LYS A 649 27.52 -69.15 -5.31
CA LYS A 649 26.19 -69.78 -5.51
C LYS A 649 26.09 -71.05 -4.66
N PRO A 650 24.99 -71.29 -3.92
CA PRO A 650 24.74 -72.60 -3.33
C PRO A 650 24.40 -73.62 -4.44
N GLY A 651 25.30 -74.58 -4.68
CA GLY A 651 24.99 -75.86 -5.31
C GLY A 651 24.83 -75.88 -6.84
N ALA A 652 25.93 -75.79 -7.59
CA ALA A 652 25.99 -76.38 -8.92
C ALA A 652 26.32 -77.88 -8.78
N LYS A 653 25.32 -78.76 -8.97
CA LYS A 653 25.59 -80.15 -9.35
C LYS A 653 25.93 -80.15 -10.85
N GLN A 654 27.11 -80.63 -11.19
CA GLN A 654 27.44 -81.08 -12.54
C GLN A 654 26.42 -82.18 -12.93
N LYS A 655 25.71 -81.99 -14.04
CA LYS A 655 25.05 -83.09 -14.75
C LYS A 655 26.00 -83.53 -15.86
N ASN A 656 26.58 -84.72 -15.71
CA ASN A 656 27.06 -85.50 -16.83
C ASN A 656 25.86 -86.17 -17.54
N ASN A 657 26.14 -86.45 -18.80
CA ASN A 657 25.33 -86.89 -19.91
C ASN A 657 24.44 -88.15 -19.74
N GLU A 658 23.50 -88.18 -20.69
CA GLU A 658 22.99 -89.34 -21.45
C GLU A 658 21.80 -90.15 -20.94
N VAL A 659 20.84 -90.24 -21.87
CA VAL A 659 19.73 -91.19 -21.90
C VAL A 659 20.29 -92.49 -22.48
N ARG A 660 20.08 -93.57 -21.73
CA ARG A 660 20.51 -94.96 -21.95
C ARG A 660 21.98 -95.27 -21.71
#